data_AF-A0A1X7A1L2-F1
#
_entry.id   AF-A0A1X7A1L2-F1
#
_cell.length_a   1.000
_cell.length_b   1.000
_cell.length_c   1.000
_cell.angle_alpha   90.00
_cell.angle_beta   90.00
_cell.angle_gamma   90.00
#
_symmetry.space_group_name_H-M   'P 1'
#
loop_
_entity.id
_entity.type
_entity.pdbx_description
1 polymer ?
#
loop_
_entity_poly.entity_id
_entity_poly.type
_entity_poly.pdbx_seq_one_letter_code
_entity_poly.pdbx_strand_id
1 'polypeptide(L)'
;MSTFPTAPEDPREWKIFPRNLTARAAYIVPGNSIVTRPEDGVDNCYPGLEMDAKNIQKMFFPGLYFEVYRQDGARLAGMKPASLAQRWIDLGLTPGDLQDNLFLWVMHGRNNDLDGAVQVTTFDFTGKQGLYAWRQINSLLPGDLSIAVGPNPPQGQSAFKDAKAAVEAGANKIERDSNGKLMFAAMSAQRLDYLNEQGVLAPEVYDPGDLTRTLCTPWTYDFRDCQCFYWASNKPDVISSEDGQYEYLNFQRKNRNVEPQTQDIAYGYNARRQREVDYAEIMGGWEQLRPVLNGREFGETYVPPEGPTGPIMTLEQIKDELTYLASVEHALAVQYLYAFYSVDVPWKEPEEKETLESFRLWHSARTVFDVAIDEMRHFRWANEILSLLGADTTAKRASTLGRTFKVPFYLQSLSSPQLQWFIDVERPSRSTVAGLDGMYVGILHSLQHLREDEIDPEVRRKAVEIVKLIVDEGEGHYVRFSTAQQNFAFYDHAGRGALPGYILSGEWSEATPNHNPDIPYDTLYGQPARAADAEGAALQADSDRHYQALLILLKIAFAIPEAQISSPALRKAISVMLKMNEVNLEMSAKGYTPLFTLPDGWELDPPVRSSAEASRLLERAHSLLVKPMMAKTLATPTPPPPHPDTGLGAAKAHDSSLSEILDAFSEAIAKSRFRE
;
A
#
# COMPACT_ATOMS: atom_id res chain seq x y z
N MET A 1 -35.32 -32.81 -29.82
CA MET A 1 -35.24 -31.34 -29.83
C MET A 1 -35.86 -30.84 -28.54
N SER A 2 -35.04 -30.57 -27.53
CA SER A 2 -35.50 -30.03 -26.25
C SER A 2 -35.64 -28.53 -26.42
N THR A 3 -36.87 -28.04 -26.30
CA THR A 3 -37.20 -26.61 -26.30
C THR A 3 -36.64 -25.99 -25.03
N PHE A 4 -35.65 -25.11 -25.17
CA PHE A 4 -35.18 -24.31 -24.04
C PHE A 4 -36.34 -23.48 -23.46
N PRO A 5 -36.47 -23.39 -22.13
CA PRO A 5 -37.49 -22.55 -21.52
C PRO A 5 -37.22 -21.08 -21.86
N THR A 6 -38.30 -20.33 -22.10
CA THR A 6 -38.25 -18.87 -22.27
C THR A 6 -37.64 -18.23 -21.03
N ALA A 7 -36.73 -17.27 -21.23
CA ALA A 7 -36.14 -16.54 -20.12
C ALA A 7 -37.23 -15.76 -19.36
N PRO A 8 -37.26 -15.82 -18.02
CA PRO A 8 -38.19 -15.02 -17.22
C PRO A 8 -37.90 -13.52 -17.34
N GLU A 9 -38.95 -12.71 -17.26
CA GLU A 9 -38.87 -11.24 -17.37
C GLU A 9 -38.26 -10.60 -16.10
N ASP A 10 -38.28 -11.30 -14.96
CA ASP A 10 -37.68 -10.84 -13.70
C ASP A 10 -36.38 -11.62 -13.40
N PRO A 11 -35.20 -10.97 -13.40
CA PRO A 11 -33.92 -11.64 -13.14
C PRO A 11 -33.79 -12.22 -11.73
N ARG A 12 -34.65 -11.86 -10.77
CA ARG A 12 -34.67 -12.45 -9.42
C ARG A 12 -35.21 -13.88 -9.39
N GLU A 13 -35.89 -14.31 -10.45
CA GLU A 13 -36.39 -15.67 -10.60
C GLU A 13 -35.26 -16.69 -10.91
N TRP A 14 -34.06 -16.20 -11.28
CA TRP A 14 -32.83 -16.99 -11.44
C TRP A 14 -32.05 -17.19 -10.14
N LYS A 15 -32.72 -17.28 -8.99
CA LYS A 15 -32.02 -17.53 -7.73
C LYS A 15 -31.42 -18.95 -7.74
N ILE A 16 -30.13 -19.04 -8.03
CA ILE A 16 -29.34 -20.26 -7.91
C ILE A 16 -29.20 -20.55 -6.42
N PHE A 17 -29.93 -21.54 -5.92
CA PHE A 17 -29.76 -22.01 -4.56
C PHE A 17 -28.65 -23.08 -4.53
N PRO A 18 -27.51 -22.83 -3.85
CA PRO A 18 -26.50 -23.87 -3.66
C PRO A 18 -27.09 -25.00 -2.82
N ARG A 19 -27.34 -26.16 -3.45
CA ARG A 19 -28.06 -27.29 -2.84
C ARG A 19 -27.24 -28.09 -1.81
N ASN A 20 -26.00 -27.68 -1.50
CA ASN A 20 -25.09 -28.50 -0.72
C ASN A 20 -24.25 -27.72 0.30
N LEU A 21 -24.88 -26.83 1.07
CA LEU A 21 -24.22 -26.12 2.18
C LEU A 21 -23.70 -27.08 3.27
N THR A 22 -24.32 -28.26 3.44
CA THR A 22 -23.95 -29.24 4.47
C THR A 22 -22.67 -30.01 4.15
N ALA A 23 -22.33 -30.22 2.87
CA ALA A 23 -21.04 -30.83 2.49
C ALA A 23 -19.84 -29.91 2.77
N ARG A 24 -20.07 -28.58 2.82
CA ARG A 24 -19.04 -27.57 3.07
C ARG A 24 -18.59 -27.54 4.55
N ALA A 25 -19.49 -27.90 5.48
CA ALA A 25 -19.19 -27.93 6.91
C ALA A 25 -18.34 -29.13 7.35
N ALA A 26 -18.26 -30.19 6.55
CA ALA A 26 -17.45 -31.39 6.84
C ALA A 26 -16.03 -31.33 6.24
N TYR A 27 -15.69 -30.28 5.48
CA TYR A 27 -14.45 -30.17 4.70
C TYR A 27 -13.36 -29.33 5.37
N ILE A 28 -13.52 -28.95 6.64
CA ILE A 28 -12.47 -28.23 7.37
C ILE A 28 -11.46 -29.25 7.89
N VAL A 29 -10.37 -29.44 7.15
CA VAL A 29 -9.21 -30.24 7.59
C VAL A 29 -8.47 -29.44 8.69
N PRO A 30 -8.37 -29.94 9.93
CA PRO A 30 -7.59 -29.30 10.98
C PRO A 30 -6.10 -29.30 10.62
N GLY A 31 -5.42 -28.16 10.77
CA GLY A 31 -3.96 -28.06 10.67
C GLY A 31 -3.44 -27.04 9.66
N ASN A 32 -4.21 -26.72 8.61
CA ASN A 32 -3.85 -25.65 7.67
C ASN A 32 -4.37 -24.30 8.15
N SER A 33 -3.50 -23.29 8.14
CA SER A 33 -3.88 -21.89 8.36
C SER A 33 -4.92 -21.47 7.31
N ILE A 34 -5.78 -20.51 7.64
CA ILE A 34 -6.83 -20.07 6.71
C ILE A 34 -6.22 -19.53 5.40
N VAL A 35 -5.06 -18.87 5.49
CA VAL A 35 -4.30 -18.32 4.35
C VAL A 35 -3.70 -19.34 3.39
N THR A 36 -3.72 -20.63 3.73
CA THR A 36 -3.27 -21.71 2.83
C THR A 36 -4.44 -22.45 2.19
N ARG A 37 -5.68 -21.96 2.38
CA ARG A 37 -6.89 -22.60 1.88
C ARG A 37 -7.42 -21.86 0.67
N PRO A 38 -7.98 -22.57 -0.33
CA PRO A 38 -8.58 -21.94 -1.50
C PRO A 38 -9.69 -20.94 -1.17
N GLU A 39 -10.35 -21.08 -0.02
CA GLU A 39 -11.43 -20.21 0.47
C GLU A 39 -10.98 -18.86 1.04
N ASP A 40 -9.69 -18.69 1.33
CA ASP A 40 -9.08 -17.38 1.64
C ASP A 40 -8.54 -16.70 0.37
N GLY A 41 -8.52 -17.41 -0.75
CA GLY A 41 -8.28 -16.83 -2.06
C GLY A 41 -9.51 -16.05 -2.53
N VAL A 42 -9.28 -14.96 -3.25
CA VAL A 42 -10.37 -14.17 -3.85
C VAL A 42 -11.09 -15.06 -4.87
N ASP A 43 -12.26 -15.58 -4.49
CA ASP A 43 -13.07 -16.60 -5.18
C ASP A 43 -13.74 -16.09 -6.48
N ASN A 44 -13.03 -15.24 -7.25
CA ASN A 44 -13.49 -14.77 -8.56
C ASN A 44 -12.28 -14.40 -9.45
N CYS A 45 -11.83 -15.39 -10.23
CA CYS A 45 -11.07 -15.21 -11.48
C CYS A 45 -9.58 -14.83 -11.45
N TYR A 46 -8.76 -15.31 -10.50
CA TYR A 46 -7.30 -15.35 -10.69
C TYR A 46 -6.66 -16.51 -9.93
N PRO A 47 -5.95 -17.46 -10.56
CA PRO A 47 -5.03 -18.30 -9.82
C PRO A 47 -3.72 -17.52 -9.62
N GLY A 48 -3.32 -17.18 -8.39
CA GLY A 48 -1.90 -16.96 -8.11
C GLY A 48 -1.45 -15.74 -7.31
N LEU A 49 -2.26 -15.14 -6.43
CA LEU A 49 -1.75 -14.11 -5.52
C LEU A 49 -1.42 -14.65 -4.12
N GLU A 50 -1.92 -15.82 -3.75
CA GLU A 50 -1.79 -16.40 -2.42
C GLU A 50 -0.78 -17.56 -2.37
N MET A 51 -0.66 -18.31 -3.47
CA MET A 51 0.35 -19.36 -3.65
C MET A 51 0.73 -19.53 -5.12
N ASP A 52 2.01 -19.85 -5.35
CA ASP A 52 2.50 -20.24 -6.67
C ASP A 52 2.57 -21.77 -6.77
N ALA A 53 1.54 -22.35 -7.39
CA ALA A 53 1.41 -23.79 -7.64
C ALA A 53 2.60 -24.36 -8.44
N LYS A 54 3.37 -23.51 -9.13
CA LYS A 54 4.58 -23.95 -9.85
C LYS A 54 5.63 -24.53 -8.90
N ASN A 55 5.68 -24.04 -7.66
CA ASN A 55 6.60 -24.53 -6.63
C ASN A 55 6.30 -25.95 -6.16
N ILE A 56 5.04 -26.40 -6.24
CA ILE A 56 4.64 -27.77 -5.90
C ILE A 56 5.36 -28.75 -6.84
N GLN A 57 5.32 -28.49 -8.14
CA GLN A 57 5.87 -29.40 -9.15
C GLN A 57 7.41 -29.45 -9.16
N LYS A 58 8.11 -28.62 -8.39
CA LYS A 58 9.58 -28.69 -8.26
C LYS A 58 10.05 -29.93 -7.51
N MET A 59 9.15 -30.57 -6.76
CA MET A 59 9.37 -31.77 -5.97
C MET A 59 8.70 -33.02 -6.58
N PHE A 60 8.33 -32.99 -7.86
CA PHE A 60 7.54 -34.07 -8.49
C PHE A 60 8.20 -35.46 -8.45
N PHE A 61 9.53 -35.51 -8.36
CA PHE A 61 10.29 -36.76 -8.27
C PHE A 61 10.86 -36.92 -6.86
N PRO A 62 10.67 -38.07 -6.20
CA PRO A 62 10.97 -38.22 -4.78
C PRO A 62 12.45 -37.94 -4.50
N GLY A 63 12.73 -37.04 -3.54
CA GLY A 63 14.09 -36.74 -3.11
C GLY A 63 14.89 -35.80 -4.00
N LEU A 64 14.29 -35.27 -5.08
CA LEU A 64 14.95 -34.37 -6.04
C LEU A 64 14.18 -33.06 -6.16
N TYR A 65 14.92 -31.95 -6.17
CA TYR A 65 14.39 -30.60 -6.29
C TYR A 65 14.84 -29.95 -7.61
N PHE A 66 13.88 -29.54 -8.43
CA PHE A 66 14.13 -28.93 -9.74
C PHE A 66 13.84 -27.43 -9.74
N GLU A 67 14.77 -26.64 -10.29
CA GLU A 67 14.51 -25.24 -10.66
C GLU A 67 14.03 -25.15 -12.10
N VAL A 68 12.81 -24.65 -12.26
CA VAL A 68 12.11 -24.57 -13.56
C VAL A 68 12.09 -23.16 -14.14
N TYR A 69 12.42 -22.12 -13.37
CA TYR A 69 12.47 -20.72 -13.81
C TYR A 69 13.77 -20.36 -14.52
N ARG A 70 14.19 -21.20 -15.48
CA ARG A 70 15.45 -21.00 -16.20
C ARG A 70 15.28 -21.17 -17.70
N GLN A 71 16.04 -20.36 -18.44
CA GLN A 71 16.04 -20.41 -19.91
C GLN A 71 16.80 -21.64 -20.45
N ASP A 72 17.74 -22.17 -19.67
CA ASP A 72 18.61 -23.29 -20.03
C ASP A 72 18.05 -24.69 -19.67
N GLY A 73 16.86 -24.75 -19.06
CA GLY A 73 16.14 -26.00 -18.78
C GLY A 73 15.72 -26.19 -17.33
N ALA A 74 15.10 -27.33 -17.02
CA ALA A 74 14.75 -27.69 -15.64
C ALA A 74 15.99 -28.26 -14.94
N ARG A 75 16.64 -27.44 -14.12
CA ARG A 75 17.90 -27.81 -13.44
C ARG A 75 17.61 -28.60 -12.18
N LEU A 76 18.25 -29.75 -12.00
CA LEU A 76 18.30 -30.42 -10.71
C LEU A 76 19.16 -29.58 -9.77
N ALA A 77 18.53 -28.88 -8.83
CA ALA A 77 19.16 -27.88 -7.98
C ALA A 77 19.39 -28.37 -6.54
N GLY A 78 18.74 -29.45 -6.14
CA GLY A 78 18.89 -30.00 -4.80
C GLY A 78 18.45 -31.45 -4.69
N MET A 79 18.92 -32.09 -3.63
CA MET A 79 18.50 -33.43 -3.22
C MET A 79 17.84 -33.31 -1.85
N LYS A 80 16.52 -33.09 -1.83
CA LYS A 80 15.73 -32.89 -0.61
C LYS A 80 14.36 -33.57 -0.71
N PRO A 81 13.69 -33.92 0.41
CA PRO A 81 14.29 -34.06 1.74
C PRO A 81 15.34 -35.18 1.75
N ALA A 82 16.30 -35.10 2.68
CA ALA A 82 17.44 -36.04 2.75
C ALA A 82 17.01 -37.52 2.84
N SER A 83 15.90 -37.79 3.54
CA SER A 83 15.32 -39.13 3.69
C SER A 83 14.96 -39.78 2.35
N LEU A 84 14.38 -39.00 1.41
CA LEU A 84 14.00 -39.49 0.09
C LEU A 84 15.19 -39.49 -0.88
N ALA A 85 16.11 -38.53 -0.71
CA ALA A 85 17.31 -38.40 -1.54
C ALA A 85 18.31 -39.55 -1.36
N GLN A 86 18.37 -40.17 -0.16
CA GLN A 86 19.37 -41.18 0.19
C GLN A 86 19.45 -42.32 -0.82
N ARG A 87 18.30 -42.76 -1.36
CA ARG A 87 18.26 -43.84 -2.35
C ARG A 87 19.01 -43.53 -3.64
N TRP A 88 19.06 -42.26 -4.04
CA TRP A 88 19.78 -41.82 -5.24
C TRP A 88 21.27 -41.68 -4.95
N ILE A 89 21.62 -41.30 -3.72
CA ILE A 89 23.00 -41.29 -3.23
C ILE A 89 23.57 -42.71 -3.22
N ASP A 90 22.80 -43.68 -2.72
CA ASP A 90 23.19 -45.09 -2.70
C ASP A 90 23.36 -45.68 -4.10
N LEU A 91 22.61 -45.17 -5.08
CA LEU A 91 22.75 -45.50 -6.49
C LEU A 91 23.95 -44.81 -7.18
N GLY A 92 24.54 -43.80 -6.54
CA GLY A 92 25.75 -43.12 -7.00
C GLY A 92 25.54 -41.71 -7.56
N LEU A 93 24.34 -41.11 -7.42
CA LEU A 93 24.12 -39.68 -7.68
C LEU A 93 24.43 -38.88 -6.41
N THR A 94 25.52 -38.12 -6.42
CA THR A 94 26.03 -37.43 -5.24
C THR A 94 25.66 -35.94 -5.24
N PRO A 95 25.58 -35.29 -4.07
CA PRO A 95 25.39 -33.83 -3.99
C PRO A 95 26.48 -33.03 -4.73
N GLY A 96 27.69 -33.59 -4.88
CA GLY A 96 28.76 -32.97 -5.65
C GLY A 96 28.46 -32.86 -7.14
N ASP A 97 27.72 -33.82 -7.71
CA ASP A 97 27.35 -33.82 -9.13
C ASP A 97 26.40 -32.64 -9.47
N LEU A 98 25.70 -32.07 -8.49
CA LEU A 98 24.84 -30.88 -8.70
C LEU A 98 25.63 -29.65 -9.17
N GLN A 99 26.95 -29.61 -8.92
CA GLN A 99 27.82 -28.53 -9.38
C GLN A 99 28.03 -28.56 -10.90
N ASP A 100 27.77 -29.69 -11.55
CA ASP A 100 27.92 -29.87 -13.00
C ASP A 100 26.71 -29.40 -13.81
N ASN A 101 25.77 -28.64 -13.19
CA ASN A 101 24.53 -28.16 -13.79
C ASN A 101 23.77 -29.30 -14.50
N LEU A 102 23.20 -30.20 -13.70
CA LEU A 102 22.39 -31.30 -14.22
C LEU A 102 20.99 -30.80 -14.57
N PHE A 103 20.49 -31.21 -15.72
CA PHE A 103 19.17 -30.85 -16.23
C PHE A 103 18.34 -32.09 -16.52
N LEU A 104 17.02 -31.96 -16.36
CA LEU A 104 16.07 -32.97 -16.81
C LEU A 104 16.17 -33.11 -18.34
N TRP A 105 16.57 -34.30 -18.80
CA TRP A 105 16.68 -34.62 -20.22
C TRP A 105 15.44 -35.34 -20.73
N VAL A 106 14.98 -36.35 -20.01
CA VAL A 106 13.87 -37.23 -20.42
C VAL A 106 12.97 -37.50 -19.23
N MET A 107 11.67 -37.63 -19.48
CA MET A 107 10.68 -38.10 -18.51
C MET A 107 9.72 -39.07 -19.19
N HIS A 108 9.43 -40.19 -18.54
CA HIS A 108 8.50 -41.20 -19.01
C HIS A 108 7.51 -41.51 -17.90
N GLY A 109 6.24 -41.22 -18.15
CA GLY A 109 5.18 -41.34 -17.15
C GLY A 109 3.79 -41.23 -17.73
N ARG A 110 2.79 -41.39 -16.87
CA ARG A 110 1.37 -41.34 -17.23
C ARG A 110 0.91 -39.90 -17.42
N ASN A 111 0.15 -39.64 -18.49
CA ASN A 111 -0.45 -38.35 -18.81
C ASN A 111 -1.81 -38.58 -19.50
N ASN A 112 -2.65 -37.55 -19.61
CA ASN A 112 -3.83 -37.58 -20.44
C ASN A 112 -3.48 -37.23 -21.89
N ASP A 113 -4.12 -37.87 -22.86
CA ASP A 113 -4.15 -37.39 -24.23
C ASP A 113 -5.13 -36.21 -24.40
N LEU A 114 -5.28 -35.71 -25.63
CA LEU A 114 -6.18 -34.59 -25.94
C LEU A 114 -7.65 -34.92 -25.71
N ASP A 115 -8.02 -36.21 -25.71
CA ASP A 115 -9.37 -36.71 -25.50
C ASP A 115 -9.61 -37.10 -24.03
N GLY A 116 -8.60 -36.95 -23.16
CA GLY A 116 -8.65 -37.26 -21.74
C GLY A 116 -8.37 -38.73 -21.39
N ALA A 117 -7.94 -39.55 -22.35
CA ALA A 117 -7.55 -40.93 -22.10
C ALA A 117 -6.13 -41.01 -21.51
N VAL A 118 -5.94 -41.92 -20.56
CA VAL A 118 -4.64 -42.12 -19.92
C VAL A 118 -3.68 -42.83 -20.87
N GLN A 119 -2.54 -42.21 -21.15
CA GLN A 119 -1.44 -42.75 -21.94
C GLN A 119 -0.11 -42.67 -21.17
N VAL A 120 0.85 -43.53 -21.53
CA VAL A 120 2.23 -43.43 -21.04
C VAL A 120 3.06 -42.76 -22.14
N THR A 121 3.73 -41.66 -21.81
CA THR A 121 4.41 -40.81 -22.80
C THR A 121 5.84 -40.52 -22.36
N THR A 122 6.77 -40.56 -23.32
CA THR A 122 8.15 -40.09 -23.14
C THR A 122 8.28 -38.66 -23.65
N PHE A 123 8.71 -37.75 -22.78
CA PHE A 123 9.00 -36.36 -23.08
C PHE A 123 10.50 -36.13 -23.17
N ASP A 124 10.92 -35.41 -24.22
CA ASP A 124 12.30 -34.95 -24.43
C ASP A 124 12.39 -33.46 -24.11
N PHE A 125 13.27 -33.12 -23.18
CA PHE A 125 13.50 -31.77 -22.69
C PHE A 125 14.83 -31.18 -23.13
N THR A 126 15.60 -31.88 -23.96
CA THR A 126 16.87 -31.34 -24.47
C THR A 126 16.63 -30.07 -25.28
N GLY A 127 17.37 -29.02 -24.93
CA GLY A 127 17.20 -27.68 -25.53
C GLY A 127 15.84 -27.02 -25.23
N LYS A 128 15.04 -27.55 -24.29
CA LYS A 128 13.80 -26.93 -23.82
C LYS A 128 14.04 -26.12 -22.55
N GLN A 129 13.30 -25.03 -22.40
CA GLN A 129 13.33 -24.17 -21.21
C GLN A 129 12.68 -24.87 -20.00
N GLY A 130 13.01 -24.45 -18.79
CA GLY A 130 12.52 -25.10 -17.57
C GLY A 130 11.00 -25.05 -17.39
N LEU A 131 10.34 -23.97 -17.81
CA LEU A 131 8.88 -23.85 -17.73
C LEU A 131 8.13 -24.74 -18.73
N TYR A 132 8.78 -25.10 -19.84
CA TYR A 132 8.25 -26.14 -20.73
C TYR A 132 8.24 -27.50 -20.03
N ALA A 133 9.33 -27.85 -19.33
CA ALA A 133 9.40 -29.07 -18.55
C ALA A 133 8.37 -29.05 -17.41
N TRP A 134 8.26 -27.94 -16.69
CA TRP A 134 7.24 -27.74 -15.66
C TRP A 134 5.82 -28.05 -16.16
N ARG A 135 5.45 -27.56 -17.34
CA ARG A 135 4.12 -27.82 -17.93
C ARG A 135 3.86 -29.30 -18.12
N GLN A 136 4.85 -30.04 -18.64
CA GLN A 136 4.71 -31.50 -18.82
C GLN A 136 4.63 -32.21 -17.47
N ILE A 137 5.44 -31.80 -16.50
CA ILE A 137 5.39 -32.32 -15.12
C ILE A 137 4.01 -32.07 -14.49
N ASN A 138 3.45 -30.88 -14.66
CA ASN A 138 2.14 -30.53 -14.12
C ASN A 138 1.01 -31.38 -14.71
N SER A 139 1.14 -31.80 -15.97
CA SER A 139 0.17 -32.68 -16.63
C SER A 139 0.28 -34.16 -16.29
N LEU A 140 1.33 -34.58 -15.58
CA LEU A 140 1.48 -35.98 -15.17
C LEU A 140 0.28 -36.43 -14.31
N LEU A 141 0.01 -37.73 -14.35
CA LEU A 141 -0.89 -38.43 -13.42
C LEU A 141 -0.07 -39.13 -12.31
N PRO A 142 -0.70 -39.54 -11.20
CA PRO A 142 -0.06 -40.41 -10.22
C PRO A 142 0.36 -41.77 -10.81
N GLY A 143 1.47 -42.31 -10.33
CA GLY A 143 1.98 -43.64 -10.69
C GLY A 143 3.48 -43.68 -10.96
N ASP A 144 3.91 -44.72 -11.67
CA ASP A 144 5.30 -44.91 -12.08
C ASP A 144 5.80 -43.77 -12.97
N LEU A 145 6.99 -43.28 -12.64
CA LEU A 145 7.66 -42.19 -13.30
C LEU A 145 9.14 -42.52 -13.42
N SER A 146 9.68 -42.36 -14.63
CA SER A 146 11.11 -42.51 -14.89
C SER A 146 11.66 -41.22 -15.47
N ILE A 147 12.83 -40.78 -15.00
CA ILE A 147 13.49 -39.56 -15.46
C ILE A 147 14.95 -39.82 -15.78
N ALA A 148 15.51 -39.02 -16.69
CA ALA A 148 16.94 -38.93 -16.89
C ALA A 148 17.41 -37.50 -16.62
N VAL A 149 18.49 -37.34 -15.86
CA VAL A 149 19.19 -36.07 -15.68
C VAL A 149 20.63 -36.17 -16.16
N GLY A 150 21.18 -35.07 -16.68
CA GLY A 150 22.58 -34.99 -17.08
C GLY A 150 23.00 -33.56 -17.43
N PRO A 151 24.27 -33.32 -17.76
CA PRO A 151 24.77 -31.98 -18.12
C PRO A 151 24.10 -31.41 -19.38
N ASN A 152 23.97 -30.09 -19.51
CA ASN A 152 23.45 -29.46 -20.73
C ASN A 152 24.56 -28.66 -21.45
N PRO A 153 24.82 -28.89 -22.75
CA PRO A 153 24.23 -29.92 -23.61
C PRO A 153 24.69 -31.34 -23.26
N PRO A 154 23.95 -32.39 -23.67
CA PRO A 154 24.36 -33.77 -23.49
C PRO A 154 25.75 -34.02 -24.09
N GLN A 155 26.65 -34.61 -23.29
CA GLN A 155 28.00 -34.94 -23.72
C GLN A 155 27.98 -36.22 -24.57
N GLY A 156 27.79 -36.05 -25.89
CA GLY A 156 27.73 -37.14 -26.86
C GLY A 156 26.31 -37.68 -27.10
N GLN A 157 25.97 -37.94 -28.37
CA GLN A 157 24.64 -38.42 -28.76
C GLN A 157 24.31 -39.82 -28.18
N SER A 158 25.31 -40.63 -27.85
CA SER A 158 25.11 -41.95 -27.23
C SER A 158 24.57 -41.84 -25.80
N ALA A 159 25.10 -40.93 -24.99
CA ALA A 159 24.70 -40.78 -23.59
C ALA A 159 23.21 -40.47 -23.45
N PHE A 160 22.70 -39.55 -24.28
CA PHE A 160 21.27 -39.23 -24.31
C PHE A 160 20.42 -40.42 -24.77
N LYS A 161 20.85 -41.15 -25.81
CA LYS A 161 20.13 -42.32 -26.31
C LYS A 161 20.07 -43.44 -25.26
N ASP A 162 21.17 -43.68 -24.56
CA ASP A 162 21.27 -44.68 -23.50
C ASP A 162 20.42 -44.29 -22.29
N ALA A 163 20.44 -43.01 -21.91
CA ALA A 163 19.59 -42.47 -20.84
C ALA A 163 18.10 -42.62 -21.20
N LYS A 164 17.72 -42.28 -22.43
CA LYS A 164 16.34 -42.43 -22.91
C LYS A 164 15.90 -43.90 -22.90
N ALA A 165 16.73 -44.81 -23.37
CA ALA A 165 16.43 -46.25 -23.35
C ALA A 165 16.28 -46.78 -21.92
N ALA A 166 17.12 -46.34 -20.98
CA ALA A 166 17.00 -46.69 -19.57
C ALA A 166 15.68 -46.18 -18.96
N VAL A 167 15.29 -44.94 -19.28
CA VAL A 167 14.04 -44.34 -18.82
C VAL A 167 12.80 -45.06 -19.37
N GLU A 168 12.79 -45.40 -20.66
CA GLU A 168 11.70 -46.16 -21.29
C GLU A 168 11.60 -47.60 -20.77
N ALA A 169 12.71 -48.17 -20.30
CA ALA A 169 12.75 -49.48 -19.66
C ALA A 169 12.40 -49.45 -18.16
N GLY A 170 12.23 -48.27 -17.55
CA GLY A 170 12.03 -48.14 -16.11
C GLY A 170 13.27 -48.56 -15.29
N ALA A 171 14.46 -48.40 -15.84
CA ALA A 171 15.72 -48.84 -15.23
C ALA A 171 16.41 -47.73 -14.44
N ASN A 172 16.95 -48.09 -13.27
CA ASN A 172 17.86 -47.23 -12.52
C ASN A 172 19.30 -47.44 -13.04
N LYS A 173 19.91 -46.39 -13.59
CA LYS A 173 21.26 -46.45 -14.15
C LYS A 173 22.00 -45.12 -13.97
N ILE A 174 23.19 -45.17 -13.35
CA ILE A 174 24.14 -44.05 -13.27
C ILE A 174 25.32 -44.36 -14.18
N GLU A 175 25.61 -43.47 -15.13
CA GLU A 175 26.75 -43.58 -16.05
C GLU A 175 27.75 -42.45 -15.76
N ARG A 176 29.03 -42.79 -15.69
CA ARG A 176 30.14 -41.85 -15.48
C ARG A 176 31.18 -42.00 -16.57
N ASP A 177 31.87 -40.92 -16.89
CA ASP A 177 32.99 -40.94 -17.83
C ASP A 177 34.27 -41.52 -17.19
N SER A 178 35.35 -41.60 -17.96
CA SER A 178 36.65 -42.09 -17.50
C SER A 178 37.27 -41.25 -16.37
N ASN A 179 36.82 -40.01 -16.17
CA ASN A 179 37.27 -39.10 -15.12
C ASN A 179 36.35 -39.17 -13.88
N GLY A 180 35.35 -40.04 -13.89
CA GLY A 180 34.36 -40.16 -12.82
C GLY A 180 33.28 -39.07 -12.83
N LYS A 181 33.21 -38.24 -13.88
CA LYS A 181 32.17 -37.20 -14.02
C LYS A 181 30.86 -37.83 -14.48
N LEU A 182 29.75 -37.36 -13.92
CA LEU A 182 28.41 -37.87 -14.27
C LEU A 182 28.09 -37.57 -15.74
N MET A 183 27.82 -38.63 -16.51
CA MET A 183 27.30 -38.52 -17.87
C MET A 183 25.78 -38.42 -17.87
N PHE A 184 25.10 -39.33 -17.15
CA PHE A 184 23.68 -39.25 -16.90
C PHE A 184 23.26 -40.10 -15.69
N ALA A 185 22.10 -39.78 -15.14
CA ALA A 185 21.42 -40.58 -14.14
C ALA A 185 19.98 -40.84 -14.61
N ALA A 186 19.67 -42.08 -14.95
CA ALA A 186 18.32 -42.58 -15.21
C ALA A 186 17.76 -43.20 -13.92
N MET A 187 16.58 -42.76 -13.50
CA MET A 187 15.97 -43.11 -12.21
C MET A 187 14.48 -43.35 -12.38
N SER A 188 13.96 -44.37 -11.69
CA SER A 188 12.56 -44.79 -11.74
C SER A 188 11.99 -44.92 -10.33
N ALA A 189 10.86 -44.27 -10.09
CA ALA A 189 10.14 -44.29 -8.83
C ALA A 189 8.64 -44.01 -9.04
N GLN A 190 7.86 -44.16 -7.97
CA GLN A 190 6.51 -43.57 -7.94
C GLN A 190 6.65 -42.04 -7.86
N ARG A 191 5.84 -41.32 -8.65
CA ARG A 191 5.74 -39.86 -8.56
C ARG A 191 5.41 -39.47 -7.12
N LEU A 192 6.01 -38.40 -6.63
CA LEU A 192 5.78 -37.93 -5.28
C LEU A 192 4.35 -37.39 -5.12
N ASP A 193 3.65 -37.83 -4.09
CA ASP A 193 2.40 -37.22 -3.67
C ASP A 193 2.66 -35.90 -2.95
N TYR A 194 1.88 -34.88 -3.26
CA TYR A 194 2.05 -33.55 -2.67
C TYR A 194 1.30 -33.40 -1.35
N LEU A 195 0.33 -34.27 -1.10
CA LEU A 195 -0.51 -34.28 0.09
C LEU A 195 -0.17 -35.50 0.95
N ASN A 196 -0.20 -35.33 2.27
CA ASN A 196 -0.18 -36.43 3.22
C ASN A 196 -1.55 -37.11 3.34
N GLU A 197 -1.66 -38.15 4.16
CA GLU A 197 -2.90 -38.90 4.40
C GLU A 197 -4.05 -38.04 4.93
N GLN A 198 -3.75 -36.90 5.54
CA GLN A 198 -4.73 -35.94 6.05
C GLN A 198 -5.17 -34.91 5.00
N GLY A 199 -4.64 -34.99 3.77
CA GLY A 199 -4.94 -34.04 2.70
C GLY A 199 -4.24 -32.68 2.86
N VAL A 200 -3.19 -32.61 3.69
CA VAL A 200 -2.36 -31.42 3.91
C VAL A 200 -1.09 -31.54 3.08
N LEU A 201 -0.55 -30.42 2.58
CA LEU A 201 0.75 -30.41 1.90
C LEU A 201 1.82 -31.06 2.80
N ALA A 202 2.53 -32.04 2.26
CA ALA A 202 3.52 -32.83 3.01
C ALA A 202 4.60 -31.91 3.62
N PRO A 203 4.59 -31.64 4.94
CA PRO A 203 5.51 -30.70 5.57
C PRO A 203 6.97 -31.18 5.54
N GLU A 204 7.18 -32.48 5.35
CA GLU A 204 8.50 -33.08 5.12
C GLU A 204 9.07 -32.81 3.71
N VAL A 205 8.24 -32.34 2.78
CA VAL A 205 8.63 -32.02 1.39
C VAL A 205 8.69 -30.52 1.14
N TYR A 206 7.75 -29.76 1.71
CA TYR A 206 7.58 -28.33 1.48
C TYR A 206 7.85 -27.53 2.76
N ASP A 207 8.81 -26.62 2.70
CA ASP A 207 9.13 -25.72 3.80
C ASP A 207 8.13 -24.55 3.86
N PRO A 208 7.86 -23.95 5.04
CA PRO A 208 7.08 -22.72 5.13
C PRO A 208 7.63 -21.63 4.19
N GLY A 209 6.76 -21.08 3.34
CA GLY A 209 7.12 -20.07 2.33
C GLY A 209 7.55 -20.61 0.96
N ASP A 210 7.76 -21.93 0.80
CA ASP A 210 8.14 -22.51 -0.49
C ASP A 210 7.09 -22.25 -1.59
N LEU A 211 5.82 -22.11 -1.23
CA LEU A 211 4.75 -21.81 -2.17
C LEU A 211 4.61 -20.32 -2.49
N THR A 212 5.09 -19.41 -1.63
CA THR A 212 4.88 -17.97 -1.80
C THR A 212 6.09 -17.24 -2.39
N ARG A 213 7.27 -17.88 -2.39
CA ARG A 213 8.55 -17.30 -2.83
C ARG A 213 8.62 -16.82 -4.29
N THR A 214 7.66 -17.16 -5.14
CA THR A 214 7.58 -16.72 -6.54
C THR A 214 6.26 -16.04 -6.90
N LEU A 215 5.53 -15.52 -5.90
CA LEU A 215 4.33 -14.72 -6.14
C LEU A 215 4.60 -13.42 -6.92
N CYS A 216 5.82 -12.90 -6.86
CA CYS A 216 6.24 -11.74 -7.65
C CYS A 216 6.56 -12.09 -9.12
N THR A 217 6.39 -13.35 -9.54
CA THR A 217 6.56 -13.70 -10.96
C THR A 217 5.40 -13.12 -11.78
N PRO A 218 5.65 -12.60 -12.99
CA PRO A 218 4.62 -11.94 -13.77
C PRO A 218 3.42 -12.85 -14.02
N TRP A 219 2.25 -12.46 -13.49
CA TRP A 219 0.96 -13.13 -13.73
C TRP A 219 0.62 -13.27 -15.21
N THR A 220 1.23 -12.43 -16.06
CA THR A 220 1.16 -12.50 -17.53
C THR A 220 1.45 -13.90 -18.07
N TYR A 221 2.28 -14.68 -17.37
CA TYR A 221 2.55 -16.09 -17.69
C TYR A 221 1.26 -16.92 -17.79
N ASP A 222 0.33 -16.75 -16.85
CA ASP A 222 -0.89 -17.58 -16.76
C ASP A 222 -1.86 -17.32 -17.91
N PHE A 223 -1.82 -16.10 -18.47
CA PHE A 223 -2.61 -15.75 -19.64
C PHE A 223 -2.09 -16.32 -20.95
N ARG A 224 -0.82 -16.74 -21.00
CA ARG A 224 -0.28 -17.37 -22.20
C ARG A 224 -1.09 -18.62 -22.51
N ASP A 225 -1.42 -19.47 -21.53
CA ASP A 225 -2.12 -20.75 -21.73
C ASP A 225 -3.64 -20.76 -21.51
N CYS A 226 -4.24 -19.62 -21.19
CA CYS A 226 -5.69 -19.56 -20.98
C CYS A 226 -6.46 -19.81 -22.30
N GLN A 227 -7.16 -20.96 -22.38
CA GLN A 227 -7.98 -21.36 -23.54
C GLN A 227 -9.49 -21.15 -23.31
N CYS A 228 -9.91 -20.39 -22.30
CA CYS A 228 -11.33 -20.21 -22.00
C CYS A 228 -12.05 -19.34 -23.06
N PHE A 229 -12.51 -19.97 -24.16
CA PHE A 229 -13.30 -19.34 -25.23
C PHE A 229 -14.79 -19.13 -24.88
N TYR A 230 -15.24 -19.61 -23.72
CA TYR A 230 -16.67 -19.65 -23.37
C TYR A 230 -17.21 -18.33 -22.79
N TRP A 231 -16.35 -17.43 -22.31
CA TRP A 231 -16.76 -16.15 -21.73
C TRP A 231 -16.26 -14.98 -22.56
N ALA A 232 -17.16 -14.08 -22.97
CA ALA A 232 -16.86 -12.89 -23.76
C ALA A 232 -15.89 -11.91 -23.05
N SER A 233 -15.70 -12.05 -21.73
CA SER A 233 -14.80 -11.25 -20.88
C SER A 233 -13.42 -11.89 -20.64
N ASN A 234 -13.12 -13.06 -21.19
CA ASN A 234 -11.93 -13.86 -20.83
C ASN A 234 -10.84 -13.93 -21.93
N LYS A 235 -10.66 -12.88 -22.71
CA LYS A 235 -9.44 -12.67 -23.52
C LYS A 235 -8.57 -11.56 -22.93
N PRO A 236 -8.00 -11.76 -21.72
CA PRO A 236 -7.06 -10.80 -21.13
C PRO A 236 -5.80 -10.65 -21.99
N ASP A 237 -5.53 -11.62 -22.87
CA ASP A 237 -4.53 -11.60 -23.93
C ASP A 237 -4.82 -10.58 -25.05
N VAL A 238 -6.06 -10.10 -25.16
CA VAL A 238 -6.49 -9.16 -26.22
C VAL A 238 -6.78 -7.79 -25.63
N ILE A 239 -6.14 -6.77 -26.22
CA ILE A 239 -6.19 -5.37 -25.77
C ILE A 239 -6.30 -4.43 -26.97
N SER A 240 -6.59 -3.16 -26.74
CA SER A 240 -6.47 -2.09 -27.74
C SER A 240 -5.08 -1.44 -27.73
N SER A 241 -4.66 -0.89 -28.86
CA SER A 241 -3.41 -0.14 -28.97
C SER A 241 -3.44 1.16 -28.17
N GLU A 242 -2.25 1.61 -27.77
CA GLU A 242 -2.07 2.86 -27.02
C GLU A 242 -2.64 4.09 -27.74
N ASP A 243 -2.64 4.12 -29.07
CA ASP A 243 -3.22 5.18 -29.90
C ASP A 243 -4.68 4.92 -30.30
N GLY A 244 -5.22 3.73 -29.99
CA GLY A 244 -6.57 3.32 -30.37
C GLY A 244 -6.72 2.93 -31.85
N GLN A 245 -5.62 2.89 -32.61
CA GLN A 245 -5.60 2.46 -34.01
C GLN A 245 -6.06 1.01 -34.19
N TYR A 246 -5.76 0.13 -33.22
CA TYR A 246 -6.07 -1.29 -33.28
C TYR A 246 -6.92 -1.72 -32.09
N GLU A 247 -8.11 -2.22 -32.37
CA GLU A 247 -9.06 -2.70 -31.34
C GLU A 247 -8.65 -4.07 -30.76
N TYR A 248 -7.99 -4.91 -31.56
CA TYR A 248 -7.58 -6.27 -31.20
C TYR A 248 -6.07 -6.48 -31.38
N LEU A 249 -5.33 -6.37 -30.29
CA LEU A 249 -3.91 -6.71 -30.18
C LEU A 249 -3.70 -7.84 -29.20
N ASN A 250 -2.82 -8.78 -29.56
CA ASN A 250 -2.23 -9.66 -28.55
C ASN A 250 -1.17 -8.87 -27.75
N PHE A 251 -1.38 -8.69 -26.44
CA PHE A 251 -0.43 -7.96 -25.59
C PHE A 251 0.89 -8.72 -25.38
N GLN A 252 0.88 -10.04 -25.60
CA GLN A 252 2.05 -10.93 -25.50
C GLN A 252 2.80 -11.09 -26.83
N ARG A 253 2.60 -10.24 -27.83
CA ARG A 253 3.33 -10.33 -29.11
C ARG A 253 4.84 -10.07 -28.95
N LYS A 254 5.68 -10.89 -29.61
CA LYS A 254 7.13 -10.69 -29.65
C LYS A 254 7.52 -9.41 -30.39
N ASN A 255 6.85 -9.15 -31.52
CA ASN A 255 7.10 -7.98 -32.35
C ASN A 255 5.97 -6.96 -32.17
N ARG A 256 6.28 -5.85 -31.49
CA ARG A 256 5.30 -4.78 -31.22
C ARG A 256 5.11 -3.80 -32.38
N ASN A 257 6.02 -3.81 -33.36
CA ASN A 257 6.07 -2.86 -34.48
C ASN A 257 5.36 -3.37 -35.74
N VAL A 258 4.83 -4.60 -35.72
CA VAL A 258 4.12 -5.20 -36.85
C VAL A 258 2.62 -5.05 -36.63
N GLU A 259 1.91 -4.63 -37.68
CA GLU A 259 0.45 -4.57 -37.72
C GLU A 259 -0.18 -5.85 -37.15
N PRO A 260 -1.13 -5.76 -36.22
CA PRO A 260 -1.86 -6.93 -35.77
C PRO A 260 -2.61 -7.54 -36.94
N GLN A 261 -2.23 -8.75 -37.31
CA GLN A 261 -2.99 -9.55 -38.25
C GLN A 261 -4.31 -9.88 -37.52
N THR A 262 -5.42 -9.27 -37.94
CA THR A 262 -6.81 -9.45 -37.47
C THR A 262 -7.30 -10.92 -37.48
N GLN A 263 -6.42 -11.85 -37.82
CA GLN A 263 -6.61 -13.27 -37.99
C GLN A 263 -6.09 -14.11 -36.80
N ASP A 264 -5.48 -13.50 -35.76
CA ASP A 264 -4.92 -14.22 -34.60
C ASP A 264 -5.94 -14.98 -33.75
N ILE A 265 -7.23 -14.73 -33.93
CA ILE A 265 -8.33 -15.47 -33.28
C ILE A 265 -8.66 -16.77 -34.05
N ALA A 266 -8.36 -16.84 -35.36
CA ALA A 266 -8.87 -17.88 -36.26
C ALA A 266 -7.85 -18.97 -36.66
N TYR A 267 -6.54 -18.67 -36.65
CA TYR A 267 -5.53 -19.63 -37.12
C TYR A 267 -4.80 -20.31 -35.96
N GLY A 268 -5.16 -21.58 -35.73
CA GLY A 268 -4.48 -22.63 -34.94
C GLY A 268 -3.46 -22.24 -33.85
N TYR A 269 -3.66 -22.76 -32.64
CA TYR A 269 -2.79 -22.64 -31.44
C TYR A 269 -1.27 -22.55 -31.73
N ASN A 270 -0.75 -23.39 -32.64
CA ASN A 270 0.68 -23.44 -32.96
C ASN A 270 1.20 -22.19 -33.70
N ALA A 271 0.43 -21.62 -34.64
CA ALA A 271 0.85 -20.45 -35.42
C ALA A 271 0.86 -19.17 -34.57
N ARG A 272 -0.05 -19.10 -33.59
CA ARG A 272 -0.08 -18.04 -32.58
C ARG A 272 1.14 -18.11 -31.65
N ARG A 273 1.47 -19.30 -31.14
CA ARG A 273 2.58 -19.52 -30.19
C ARG A 273 3.96 -19.09 -30.71
N GLN A 274 4.17 -19.15 -32.02
CA GLN A 274 5.43 -18.72 -32.67
C GLN A 274 5.62 -17.19 -32.63
N ARG A 275 4.54 -16.43 -32.43
CA ARG A 275 4.52 -14.96 -32.49
C ARG A 275 4.41 -14.29 -31.12
N GLU A 276 4.24 -15.08 -30.06
CA GLU A 276 4.09 -14.61 -28.67
C GLU A 276 5.37 -14.78 -27.86
N VAL A 277 5.68 -13.82 -26.97
CA VAL A 277 6.77 -13.91 -25.99
C VAL A 277 6.61 -15.18 -25.16
N ASP A 278 7.60 -16.06 -25.23
CA ASP A 278 7.60 -17.32 -24.54
C ASP A 278 7.74 -17.14 -23.02
N TYR A 279 7.60 -18.24 -22.28
CA TYR A 279 7.62 -18.19 -20.83
C TYR A 279 8.93 -17.65 -20.26
N ALA A 280 10.07 -18.00 -20.86
CA ALA A 280 11.37 -17.52 -20.44
C ALA A 280 11.61 -16.06 -20.81
N GLU A 281 11.07 -15.62 -21.94
CA GLU A 281 11.08 -14.22 -22.38
C GLU A 281 10.21 -13.35 -21.46
N ILE A 282 9.03 -13.82 -21.05
CA ILE A 282 8.17 -13.14 -20.06
C ILE A 282 8.90 -12.99 -18.73
N MET A 283 9.55 -14.04 -18.25
CA MET A 283 10.25 -14.03 -16.97
C MET A 283 11.56 -13.22 -17.01
N GLY A 284 12.33 -13.35 -18.09
CA GLY A 284 13.63 -12.69 -18.24
C GLY A 284 13.55 -11.23 -18.68
N GLY A 285 12.45 -10.84 -19.34
CA GLY A 285 12.20 -9.50 -19.85
C GLY A 285 10.96 -8.86 -19.24
N TRP A 286 10.59 -9.22 -18.01
CA TRP A 286 9.35 -8.79 -17.38
C TRP A 286 9.21 -7.26 -17.31
N GLU A 287 10.32 -6.55 -17.09
CA GLU A 287 10.36 -5.08 -17.08
C GLU A 287 10.05 -4.45 -18.44
N GLN A 288 10.20 -5.21 -19.52
CA GLN A 288 9.90 -4.78 -20.89
C GLN A 288 8.45 -5.06 -21.30
N LEU A 289 7.67 -5.71 -20.43
CA LEU A 289 6.24 -5.91 -20.66
C LEU A 289 5.51 -4.58 -20.47
N ARG A 290 4.67 -4.22 -21.45
CA ARG A 290 3.84 -3.01 -21.37
C ARG A 290 2.67 -3.24 -20.41
N PRO A 291 2.39 -2.32 -19.48
CA PRO A 291 1.21 -2.40 -18.63
C PRO A 291 -0.06 -2.28 -19.47
N VAL A 292 -1.12 -2.98 -19.04
CA VAL A 292 -2.45 -2.92 -19.64
C VAL A 292 -3.40 -2.28 -18.65
N LEU A 293 -3.95 -1.12 -18.99
CA LEU A 293 -4.91 -0.37 -18.17
C LEU A 293 -6.17 -0.16 -18.99
N ASN A 294 -7.34 -0.46 -18.42
CA ASN A 294 -8.64 -0.34 -19.10
C ASN A 294 -8.69 -1.02 -20.47
N GLY A 295 -8.05 -2.19 -20.61
CA GLY A 295 -7.99 -2.92 -21.87
C GLY A 295 -7.09 -2.29 -22.94
N ARG A 296 -6.21 -1.36 -22.57
CA ARG A 296 -5.29 -0.65 -23.48
C ARG A 296 -3.84 -0.83 -23.02
N GLU A 297 -2.92 -1.13 -23.93
CA GLU A 297 -1.49 -1.10 -23.60
C GLU A 297 -0.98 0.33 -23.49
N PHE A 298 -0.07 0.56 -22.56
CA PHE A 298 0.64 1.83 -22.38
C PHE A 298 2.14 1.68 -22.67
N GLY A 299 2.71 2.69 -23.32
CA GLY A 299 3.88 2.57 -24.18
C GLY A 299 5.26 2.54 -23.54
N GLU A 300 5.37 2.81 -22.25
CA GLU A 300 6.68 3.00 -21.62
C GLU A 300 7.09 1.77 -20.81
N THR A 301 8.30 1.26 -21.09
CA THR A 301 9.07 0.45 -20.15
C THR A 301 9.12 1.23 -18.85
N TYR A 302 8.78 0.60 -17.73
CA TYR A 302 8.93 1.25 -16.43
C TYR A 302 10.41 1.55 -16.22
N VAL A 303 10.80 2.81 -16.44
CA VAL A 303 12.09 3.34 -16.01
C VAL A 303 11.85 3.83 -14.59
N PRO A 304 12.44 3.20 -13.56
CA PRO A 304 12.32 3.75 -12.21
C PRO A 304 12.80 5.19 -12.26
N PRO A 305 12.04 6.14 -11.69
CA PRO A 305 12.44 7.54 -11.70
C PRO A 305 13.85 7.66 -11.10
N GLU A 306 14.68 8.53 -11.68
CA GLU A 306 15.98 8.84 -11.10
C GLU A 306 15.76 9.30 -9.65
N GLY A 307 16.58 8.76 -8.73
CA GLY A 307 16.49 9.13 -7.32
C GLY A 307 16.65 10.64 -7.13
N PRO A 308 16.05 11.22 -6.08
CA PRO A 308 16.09 12.65 -5.85
C PRO A 308 17.53 13.15 -5.77
N THR A 309 17.91 14.08 -6.64
CA THR A 309 19.22 14.74 -6.60
C THR A 309 19.18 15.96 -5.69
N GLY A 310 20.18 16.12 -4.81
CA GLY A 310 20.21 17.24 -3.86
C GLY A 310 21.49 17.32 -3.04
N PRO A 311 21.79 18.48 -2.43
CA PRO A 311 22.87 18.60 -1.46
C PRO A 311 22.55 17.72 -0.23
N ILE A 312 23.55 16.99 0.26
CA ILE A 312 23.45 16.23 1.51
C ILE A 312 23.55 17.19 2.69
N MET A 313 22.56 17.12 3.58
CA MET A 313 22.53 17.90 4.83
C MET A 313 23.35 17.21 5.93
N THR A 314 24.02 18.01 6.76
CA THR A 314 24.61 17.56 8.02
C THR A 314 23.51 17.27 9.06
N LEU A 315 23.84 16.54 10.14
CA LEU A 315 22.89 16.25 11.21
C LEU A 315 22.25 17.52 11.82
N GLU A 316 23.03 18.58 12.03
CA GLU A 316 22.50 19.85 12.56
C GLU A 316 21.56 20.54 11.55
N GLN A 317 21.88 20.50 10.26
CA GLN A 317 20.99 21.02 9.23
C GLN A 317 19.68 20.22 9.13
N ILE A 318 19.74 18.90 9.32
CA ILE A 318 18.53 18.05 9.38
C ILE A 318 17.65 18.46 10.56
N LYS A 319 18.23 18.70 11.74
CA LYS A 319 17.48 19.16 12.92
C LYS A 319 16.83 20.51 12.68
N ASP A 320 17.58 21.49 12.16
CA ASP A 320 17.07 22.82 11.84
C ASP A 320 15.91 22.77 10.84
N GLU A 321 16.03 21.91 9.83
CA GLU A 321 15.01 21.76 8.80
C GLU A 321 13.75 21.07 9.34
N LEU A 322 13.91 20.04 10.17
CA LEU A 322 12.80 19.38 10.86
C LEU A 322 12.08 20.31 11.86
N THR A 323 12.81 21.18 12.57
CA THR A 323 12.20 22.17 13.46
C THR A 323 11.33 23.14 12.69
N TYR A 324 11.78 23.58 11.51
CA TYR A 324 10.96 24.40 10.63
C TYR A 324 9.75 23.63 10.10
N LEU A 325 9.95 22.41 9.57
CA LEU A 325 8.86 21.60 9.03
C LEU A 325 7.80 21.26 10.07
N ALA A 326 8.17 20.95 11.32
CA ALA A 326 7.21 20.77 12.40
C ALA A 326 6.29 22.00 12.58
N SER A 327 6.84 23.21 12.45
CA SER A 327 6.02 24.43 12.50
C SER A 327 5.14 24.63 11.26
N VAL A 328 5.55 24.09 10.11
CA VAL A 328 4.75 24.06 8.87
C VAL A 328 3.59 23.09 8.99
N GLU A 329 3.79 21.86 9.48
CA GLU A 329 2.68 20.90 9.67
C GLU A 329 1.60 21.45 10.58
N HIS A 330 2.00 22.14 11.65
CA HIS A 330 1.06 22.83 12.51
C HIS A 330 0.30 23.93 11.75
N ALA A 331 0.97 24.68 10.87
CA ALA A 331 0.33 25.69 10.07
C ALA A 331 -0.67 25.09 9.06
N LEU A 332 -0.30 24.02 8.36
CA LEU A 332 -1.14 23.32 7.39
C LEU A 332 -2.36 22.68 8.06
N ALA A 333 -2.17 21.97 9.18
CA ALA A 333 -3.28 21.42 9.97
C ALA A 333 -4.32 22.49 10.34
N VAL A 334 -3.88 23.69 10.73
CA VAL A 334 -4.77 24.80 11.08
C VAL A 334 -5.43 25.41 9.84
N GLN A 335 -4.71 25.57 8.72
CA GLN A 335 -5.32 26.04 7.46
C GLN A 335 -6.43 25.11 6.99
N TYR A 336 -6.19 23.79 7.05
CA TYR A 336 -7.14 22.78 6.58
C TYR A 336 -8.35 22.70 7.51
N LEU A 337 -8.14 22.75 8.84
CA LEU A 337 -9.24 22.86 9.80
C LEU A 337 -10.07 24.12 9.59
N TYR A 338 -9.44 25.28 9.41
CA TYR A 338 -10.17 26.54 9.18
C TYR A 338 -11.02 26.45 7.91
N ALA A 339 -10.44 25.94 6.82
CA ALA A 339 -11.17 25.73 5.57
C ALA A 339 -12.39 24.82 5.78
N PHE A 340 -12.24 23.70 6.50
CA PHE A 340 -13.37 22.84 6.84
C PHE A 340 -14.47 23.57 7.63
N TYR A 341 -14.12 24.29 8.70
CA TYR A 341 -15.10 25.02 9.53
C TYR A 341 -15.66 26.29 8.88
N SER A 342 -15.20 26.65 7.69
CA SER A 342 -15.73 27.78 6.94
C SER A 342 -16.88 27.40 5.98
N VAL A 343 -17.25 26.12 5.95
CA VAL A 343 -18.32 25.61 5.09
C VAL A 343 -19.44 25.04 5.95
N ASP A 344 -20.65 25.50 5.69
CA ASP A 344 -21.87 24.97 6.30
C ASP A 344 -22.30 23.68 5.58
N VAL A 345 -21.62 22.58 5.90
CA VAL A 345 -22.00 21.22 5.49
C VAL A 345 -22.54 20.43 6.67
N PRO A 346 -23.52 19.54 6.45
CA PRO A 346 -24.02 18.67 7.51
C PRO A 346 -22.91 17.81 8.09
N TRP A 347 -22.92 17.56 9.40
CA TRP A 347 -21.92 16.69 10.02
C TRP A 347 -22.04 15.23 9.57
N LYS A 348 -23.28 14.75 9.43
CA LYS A 348 -23.55 13.39 8.97
C LYS A 348 -23.49 13.33 7.46
N GLU A 349 -22.99 12.20 6.96
CA GLU A 349 -23.06 11.89 5.54
C GLU A 349 -24.52 11.98 5.05
N PRO A 350 -24.77 12.74 3.97
CA PRO A 350 -26.06 12.77 3.28
C PRO A 350 -26.54 11.37 2.91
N GLU A 351 -27.82 11.04 3.11
CA GLU A 351 -28.36 9.79 2.57
C GLU A 351 -28.35 9.82 1.02
N GLU A 352 -28.20 8.67 0.35
CA GLU A 352 -28.19 8.56 -1.13
C GLU A 352 -29.41 9.21 -1.84
N LYS A 353 -30.49 9.51 -1.09
CA LYS A 353 -31.70 10.18 -1.58
C LYS A 353 -31.61 11.71 -1.56
N GLU A 354 -30.59 12.28 -0.92
CA GLU A 354 -30.30 13.71 -0.98
C GLU A 354 -29.73 14.11 -2.34
N THR A 355 -29.54 15.41 -2.57
CA THR A 355 -29.03 15.89 -3.86
C THR A 355 -27.55 15.52 -4.05
N LEU A 356 -27.15 15.22 -5.30
CA LEU A 356 -25.75 14.97 -5.68
C LEU A 356 -24.82 16.14 -5.29
N GLU A 357 -25.35 17.36 -5.23
CA GLU A 357 -24.66 18.56 -4.77
C GLU A 357 -24.30 18.47 -3.29
N SER A 358 -25.27 18.21 -2.41
CA SER A 358 -25.07 18.03 -0.96
C SER A 358 -24.03 16.95 -0.66
N PHE A 359 -24.12 15.80 -1.35
CA PHE A 359 -23.16 14.71 -1.21
C PHE A 359 -21.73 15.13 -1.59
N ARG A 360 -21.56 15.78 -2.74
CA ARG A 360 -20.23 16.20 -3.23
C ARG A 360 -19.61 17.31 -2.38
N LEU A 361 -20.41 18.27 -1.91
CA LEU A 361 -19.95 19.31 -0.98
C LEU A 361 -19.49 18.70 0.34
N TRP A 362 -20.31 17.81 0.92
CA TRP A 362 -19.98 17.07 2.13
C TRP A 362 -18.69 16.27 1.98
N HIS A 363 -18.58 15.46 0.92
CA HIS A 363 -17.40 14.63 0.67
C HIS A 363 -16.14 15.48 0.50
N SER A 364 -16.23 16.63 -0.19
CA SER A 364 -15.10 17.53 -0.39
C SER A 364 -14.62 18.15 0.92
N ALA A 365 -15.54 18.73 1.71
CA ALA A 365 -15.21 19.30 3.01
C ALA A 365 -14.69 18.24 3.98
N ARG A 366 -15.31 17.06 4.00
CA ARG A 366 -14.87 15.93 4.82
C ARG A 366 -13.46 15.47 4.47
N THR A 367 -13.14 15.41 3.18
CA THR A 367 -11.79 15.08 2.71
C THR A 367 -10.76 16.05 3.26
N VAL A 368 -11.05 17.37 3.24
CA VAL A 368 -10.16 18.40 3.81
C VAL A 368 -9.97 18.19 5.32
N PHE A 369 -11.04 17.89 6.05
CA PHE A 369 -10.97 17.58 7.48
C PHE A 369 -10.11 16.35 7.78
N ASP A 370 -10.28 15.28 7.01
CA ASP A 370 -9.51 14.06 7.20
C ASP A 370 -8.03 14.27 6.89
N VAL A 371 -7.67 15.09 5.88
CA VAL A 371 -6.27 15.48 5.64
C VAL A 371 -5.74 16.35 6.78
N ALA A 372 -6.53 17.26 7.34
CA ALA A 372 -6.12 18.05 8.51
C ALA A 372 -5.74 17.17 9.72
N ILE A 373 -6.39 16.01 9.90
CA ILE A 373 -6.02 15.03 10.94
C ILE A 373 -4.69 14.36 10.62
N ASP A 374 -4.42 14.06 9.35
CA ASP A 374 -3.15 13.52 8.91
C ASP A 374 -2.01 14.54 9.16
N GLU A 375 -2.23 15.84 8.90
CA GLU A 375 -1.27 16.90 9.24
C GLU A 375 -0.96 17.00 10.74
N MET A 376 -1.95 16.79 11.61
CA MET A 376 -1.70 16.71 13.06
C MET A 376 -0.82 15.52 13.43
N ARG A 377 -0.92 14.42 12.67
CA ARG A 377 -0.06 13.24 12.82
C ARG A 377 1.36 13.55 12.35
N HIS A 378 1.51 14.24 11.22
CA HIS A 378 2.81 14.68 10.70
C HIS A 378 3.50 15.63 11.68
N PHE A 379 2.76 16.58 12.25
CA PHE A 379 3.26 17.47 13.29
C PHE A 379 3.78 16.72 14.53
N ARG A 380 3.06 15.68 14.97
CA ARG A 380 3.51 14.78 16.04
C ARG A 380 4.77 14.03 15.63
N TRP A 381 4.81 13.47 14.42
CA TRP A 381 5.93 12.67 13.92
C TRP A 381 7.20 13.51 13.71
N ALA A 382 7.10 14.73 13.18
CA ALA A 382 8.22 15.65 13.08
C ALA A 382 8.86 15.91 14.46
N ASN A 383 8.03 16.11 15.49
CA ASN A 383 8.50 16.25 16.87
C ASN A 383 9.07 14.95 17.46
N GLU A 384 8.52 13.79 17.08
CA GLU A 384 9.07 12.49 17.46
C GLU A 384 10.48 12.30 16.86
N ILE A 385 10.69 12.69 15.61
CA ILE A 385 12.01 12.65 14.96
C ILE A 385 12.97 13.65 15.63
N LEU A 386 12.55 14.89 15.90
CA LEU A 386 13.37 15.86 16.64
C LEU A 386 13.83 15.30 17.99
N SER A 387 12.90 14.68 18.74
CA SER A 387 13.22 14.00 19.99
C SER A 387 14.23 12.88 19.75
N LEU A 388 14.02 11.98 18.79
CA LEU A 388 14.96 10.90 18.45
C LEU A 388 16.37 11.41 18.11
N LEU A 389 16.46 12.51 17.36
CA LEU A 389 17.73 13.10 16.92
C LEU A 389 18.43 13.93 18.02
N GLY A 390 17.85 14.06 19.20
CA GLY A 390 18.44 14.85 20.28
C GLY A 390 18.22 16.36 20.15
N ALA A 391 17.29 16.82 19.31
CA ALA A 391 16.94 18.22 19.14
C ALA A 391 15.83 18.68 20.10
N ASP A 392 15.66 19.99 20.25
CA ASP A 392 14.52 20.59 20.93
C ASP A 392 13.25 20.40 20.09
N THR A 393 12.16 19.96 20.72
CA THR A 393 10.85 19.87 20.09
C THR A 393 10.15 21.23 20.07
N THR A 394 9.17 21.40 19.20
CA THR A 394 8.49 22.68 19.00
C THR A 394 6.97 22.53 18.87
N ALA A 395 6.27 23.52 19.43
CA ALA A 395 4.85 23.73 19.23
C ALA A 395 4.55 25.04 18.47
N LYS A 396 5.55 25.60 17.76
CA LYS A 396 5.39 26.80 16.91
C LYS A 396 4.45 26.54 15.75
N ARG A 397 3.88 27.62 15.22
CA ARG A 397 3.20 27.65 13.94
C ARG A 397 4.01 28.53 13.00
N ALA A 398 4.31 28.05 11.80
CA ALA A 398 5.06 28.81 10.81
C ALA A 398 4.29 30.08 10.45
N SER A 399 4.98 31.22 10.45
CA SER A 399 4.45 32.48 9.90
C SER A 399 4.65 32.58 8.38
N THR A 400 5.44 31.67 7.80
CA THR A 400 5.76 31.63 6.38
C THR A 400 5.97 30.19 5.92
N LEU A 401 5.27 29.78 4.86
CA LEU A 401 5.26 28.46 4.24
C LEU A 401 6.22 28.40 3.05
N GLY A 402 7.09 27.37 3.07
CA GLY A 402 8.12 27.13 2.07
C GLY A 402 9.28 28.12 2.09
N ARG A 403 10.53 27.63 2.01
CA ARG A 403 11.71 28.52 1.99
C ARG A 403 11.90 29.28 0.68
N THR A 404 11.46 28.70 -0.44
CA THR A 404 11.62 29.27 -1.79
C THR A 404 10.46 30.19 -2.15
N PHE A 405 9.22 29.76 -1.94
CA PHE A 405 8.02 30.54 -2.26
C PHE A 405 7.70 31.62 -1.21
N LYS A 406 8.08 31.38 0.06
CA LYS A 406 7.89 32.29 1.20
C LYS A 406 6.47 32.85 1.29
N VAL A 407 5.48 31.97 1.20
CA VAL A 407 4.07 32.35 1.28
C VAL A 407 3.74 32.67 2.74
N PRO A 408 3.22 33.86 3.08
CA PRO A 408 2.85 34.15 4.46
C PRO A 408 1.74 33.21 4.93
N PHE A 409 1.74 32.85 6.21
CA PHE A 409 0.61 32.12 6.78
C PHE A 409 -0.64 33.00 6.79
N TYR A 410 -1.76 32.42 6.35
CA TYR A 410 -3.08 33.05 6.37
C TYR A 410 -4.16 32.00 6.62
N LEU A 411 -5.33 32.45 7.08
CA LEU A 411 -6.54 31.63 7.15
C LEU A 411 -7.48 32.06 6.03
N GLN A 412 -8.09 31.09 5.36
CA GLN A 412 -8.99 31.33 4.24
C GLN A 412 -10.10 30.30 4.19
N SER A 413 -11.31 30.76 3.87
CA SER A 413 -12.46 29.89 3.71
C SER A 413 -12.28 28.93 2.52
N LEU A 414 -12.84 27.73 2.63
CA LEU A 414 -12.76 26.71 1.57
C LEU A 414 -13.44 27.22 0.32
N SER A 415 -12.66 27.29 -0.75
CA SER A 415 -13.04 27.73 -2.08
C SER A 415 -12.20 26.96 -3.09
N SER A 416 -12.58 26.93 -4.37
CA SER A 416 -11.81 26.25 -5.41
C SER A 416 -10.37 26.76 -5.51
N PRO A 417 -10.09 28.08 -5.41
CA PRO A 417 -8.71 28.58 -5.35
C PRO A 417 -7.95 28.12 -4.10
N GLN A 418 -8.61 28.08 -2.93
CA GLN A 418 -7.95 27.60 -1.70
C GLN A 418 -7.62 26.11 -1.77
N LEU A 419 -8.52 25.31 -2.37
CA LEU A 419 -8.29 23.90 -2.58
C LEU A 419 -7.22 23.64 -3.65
N GLN A 420 -7.11 24.51 -4.67
CA GLN A 420 -5.98 24.49 -5.59
C GLN A 420 -4.66 24.77 -4.87
N TRP A 421 -4.64 25.74 -3.97
CA TRP A 421 -3.47 26.00 -3.13
C TRP A 421 -3.06 24.76 -2.31
N PHE A 422 -4.01 24.05 -1.72
CA PHE A 422 -3.72 22.78 -1.02
C PHE A 422 -3.13 21.72 -1.96
N ILE A 423 -3.68 21.58 -3.18
CA ILE A 423 -3.12 20.68 -4.20
C ILE A 423 -1.69 21.07 -4.56
N ASP A 424 -1.40 22.37 -4.69
CA ASP A 424 -0.07 22.87 -5.04
C ASP A 424 0.94 22.68 -3.90
N VAL A 425 0.49 22.78 -2.65
CA VAL A 425 1.27 22.49 -1.43
C VAL A 425 1.64 21.01 -1.35
N GLU A 426 0.66 20.12 -1.50
CA GLU A 426 0.83 18.67 -1.38
C GLU A 426 1.39 18.01 -2.64
N ARG A 427 1.59 18.76 -3.71
CA ARG A 427 2.04 18.20 -4.99
C ARG A 427 3.38 17.47 -4.79
N PRO A 428 3.47 16.17 -5.16
CA PRO A 428 4.68 15.39 -4.97
C PRO A 428 5.88 16.07 -5.61
N SER A 429 6.94 16.28 -4.82
CA SER A 429 8.14 16.90 -5.35
C SER A 429 9.15 15.86 -5.80
N ARG A 430 9.55 15.95 -7.07
CA ARG A 430 10.71 15.20 -7.62
C ARG A 430 12.05 15.91 -7.35
N SER A 431 12.06 16.95 -6.52
CA SER A 431 13.24 17.77 -6.24
C SER A 431 13.41 17.98 -4.74
N THR A 432 14.65 17.83 -4.25
CA THR A 432 15.02 18.19 -2.87
C THR A 432 14.99 19.70 -2.58
N VAL A 433 14.74 20.53 -3.60
CA VAL A 433 14.91 21.99 -3.57
C VAL A 433 13.59 22.74 -3.83
N ALA A 434 12.57 22.07 -4.36
CA ALA A 434 11.29 22.69 -4.72
C ALA A 434 10.12 22.00 -4.01
N GLY A 435 9.12 22.77 -3.58
CA GLY A 435 7.94 22.26 -2.87
C GLY A 435 8.21 21.94 -1.39
N LEU A 436 7.13 21.83 -0.60
CA LEU A 436 7.19 21.46 0.82
C LEU A 436 7.58 19.99 0.99
N ASP A 437 7.00 19.11 0.16
CA ASP A 437 7.31 17.68 0.10
C ASP A 437 8.79 17.39 -0.25
N GLY A 438 9.39 18.24 -1.08
CA GLY A 438 10.82 18.15 -1.45
C GLY A 438 11.77 18.27 -0.25
N MET A 439 11.34 18.92 0.83
CA MET A 439 12.15 19.12 2.03
C MET A 439 12.26 17.83 2.85
N TYR A 440 11.17 17.07 3.03
CA TYR A 440 11.23 15.76 3.68
C TYR A 440 11.98 14.73 2.84
N VAL A 441 11.84 14.79 1.51
CA VAL A 441 12.65 13.97 0.59
C VAL A 441 14.15 14.30 0.75
N GLY A 442 14.50 15.57 0.91
CA GLY A 442 15.87 16.01 1.20
C GLY A 442 16.41 15.50 2.54
N ILE A 443 15.58 15.51 3.59
CA ILE A 443 15.90 14.94 4.91
C ILE A 443 16.07 13.42 4.82
N LEU A 444 15.15 12.71 4.17
CA LEU A 444 15.21 11.27 3.98
C LEU A 444 16.51 10.86 3.28
N HIS A 445 16.81 11.53 2.17
CA HIS A 445 18.04 11.32 1.41
C HIS A 445 19.28 11.60 2.27
N SER A 446 19.28 12.69 3.05
CA SER A 446 20.43 13.06 3.90
C SER A 446 20.63 12.09 5.07
N LEU A 447 19.56 11.65 5.75
CA LEU A 447 19.61 10.68 6.84
C LEU A 447 20.26 9.36 6.40
N GLN A 448 20.00 8.91 5.17
CA GLN A 448 20.60 7.68 4.62
C GLN A 448 22.11 7.80 4.37
N HIS A 449 22.64 9.02 4.25
CA HIS A 449 24.05 9.30 4.00
C HIS A 449 24.86 9.64 5.26
N LEU A 450 24.21 9.81 6.41
CA LEU A 450 24.91 10.00 7.69
C LEU A 450 25.70 8.74 8.06
N ARG A 451 26.91 8.92 8.57
CA ARG A 451 27.79 7.83 9.02
C ARG A 451 27.42 7.36 10.42
N GLU A 452 27.87 6.15 10.80
CA GLU A 452 27.61 5.56 12.12
C GLU A 452 28.27 6.34 13.28
N ASP A 453 29.31 7.13 13.02
CA ASP A 453 29.92 8.05 13.99
C ASP A 453 29.11 9.33 14.21
N GLU A 454 28.22 9.68 13.27
CA GLU A 454 27.40 10.89 13.32
C GLU A 454 26.06 10.64 14.02
N ILE A 455 25.51 9.43 13.91
CA ILE A 455 24.23 9.05 14.48
C ILE A 455 24.18 7.55 14.80
N ASP A 456 23.54 7.20 15.91
CA ASP A 456 23.26 5.81 16.26
C ASP A 456 22.46 5.11 15.14
N PRO A 457 22.87 3.92 14.65
CA PRO A 457 22.22 3.25 13.53
C PRO A 457 20.73 2.94 13.74
N GLU A 458 20.31 2.64 14.98
CA GLU A 458 18.92 2.32 15.31
C GLU A 458 18.07 3.59 15.38
N VAL A 459 18.62 4.68 15.91
CA VAL A 459 17.98 6.02 15.85
C VAL A 459 17.82 6.46 14.39
N ARG A 460 18.86 6.31 13.56
CA ARG A 460 18.82 6.61 12.12
C ARG A 460 17.74 5.81 11.41
N ARG A 461 17.65 4.50 11.67
CA ARG A 461 16.64 3.61 11.08
C ARG A 461 15.22 4.08 11.43
N LYS A 462 14.94 4.37 12.70
CA LYS A 462 13.63 4.87 13.15
C LYS A 462 13.27 6.22 12.54
N ALA A 463 14.23 7.16 12.49
CA ALA A 463 14.02 8.45 11.86
C ALA A 463 13.67 8.30 10.38
N VAL A 464 14.39 7.44 9.64
CA VAL A 464 14.10 7.11 8.23
C VAL A 464 12.70 6.51 8.06
N GLU A 465 12.29 5.58 8.93
CA GLU A 465 10.96 4.97 8.88
C GLU A 465 9.84 6.01 9.08
N ILE A 466 9.98 6.90 10.06
CA ILE A 466 8.97 7.93 10.33
C ILE A 466 8.92 8.98 9.20
N VAL A 467 10.07 9.45 8.72
CA VAL A 467 10.12 10.40 7.59
C VAL A 467 9.47 9.80 6.34
N LYS A 468 9.72 8.52 6.07
CA LYS A 468 9.09 7.83 4.95
C LYS A 468 7.57 7.79 5.08
N LEU A 469 7.03 7.55 6.28
CA LEU A 469 5.57 7.58 6.50
C LEU A 469 4.96 8.95 6.19
N ILE A 470 5.65 10.05 6.55
CA ILE A 470 5.20 11.41 6.22
C ILE A 470 5.15 11.60 4.69
N VAL A 471 6.23 11.24 3.99
CA VAL A 471 6.31 11.36 2.51
C VAL A 471 5.23 10.51 1.82
N ASP A 472 5.08 9.24 2.23
CA ASP A 472 4.11 8.32 1.64
C ASP A 472 2.66 8.80 1.86
N GLU A 473 2.35 9.42 3.01
CA GLU A 473 1.03 10.01 3.28
C GLU A 473 0.77 11.31 2.48
N GLY A 474 1.79 12.16 2.29
CA GLY A 474 1.70 13.39 1.51
C GLY A 474 1.31 13.16 0.04
N GLU A 475 1.87 12.13 -0.61
CA GLU A 475 1.43 11.73 -1.97
C GLU A 475 -0.07 11.39 -2.01
N GLY A 476 -0.60 10.78 -0.94
CA GLY A 476 -2.02 10.49 -0.78
C GLY A 476 -2.88 11.74 -0.63
N HIS A 477 -2.38 12.79 0.02
CA HIS A 477 -3.09 14.06 0.20
C HIS A 477 -3.30 14.77 -1.13
N TYR A 478 -2.29 14.82 -2.00
CA TYR A 478 -2.41 15.40 -3.35
C TYR A 478 -3.57 14.77 -4.14
N VAL A 479 -3.67 13.44 -4.14
CA VAL A 479 -4.74 12.71 -4.86
C VAL A 479 -6.10 13.01 -4.24
N ARG A 480 -6.18 13.03 -2.90
CA ARG A 480 -7.42 13.30 -2.15
C ARG A 480 -7.90 14.73 -2.37
N PHE A 481 -7.03 15.73 -2.28
CA PHE A 481 -7.40 17.12 -2.57
C PHE A 481 -7.77 17.33 -4.03
N SER A 482 -7.07 16.69 -4.99
CA SER A 482 -7.44 16.72 -6.41
C SER A 482 -8.85 16.17 -6.64
N THR A 483 -9.20 15.07 -5.95
CA THR A 483 -10.54 14.48 -6.01
C THR A 483 -11.58 15.39 -5.34
N ALA A 484 -11.25 15.98 -4.19
CA ALA A 484 -12.12 16.95 -3.53
C ALA A 484 -12.38 18.17 -4.44
N GLN A 485 -11.37 18.66 -5.16
CA GLN A 485 -11.52 19.79 -6.07
C GLN A 485 -12.43 19.45 -7.25
N GLN A 486 -12.30 18.25 -7.82
CA GLN A 486 -13.22 17.80 -8.86
C GLN A 486 -14.67 17.76 -8.37
N ASN A 487 -14.90 17.39 -7.10
CA ASN A 487 -16.25 17.38 -6.52
C ASN A 487 -16.76 18.79 -6.17
N PHE A 488 -15.88 19.69 -5.71
CA PHE A 488 -16.20 21.03 -5.22
C PHE A 488 -16.35 22.08 -6.32
N ALA A 489 -15.49 22.04 -7.36
CA ALA A 489 -15.39 23.07 -8.39
C ALA A 489 -16.63 23.21 -9.29
N PHE A 490 -17.56 22.23 -9.27
CA PHE A 490 -18.84 22.34 -9.97
C PHE A 490 -19.84 23.26 -9.28
N TYR A 491 -19.69 23.47 -7.97
CA TYR A 491 -20.68 24.13 -7.11
C TYR A 491 -20.17 25.44 -6.51
N ASP A 492 -18.86 25.63 -6.48
CA ASP A 492 -18.25 26.94 -6.29
C ASP A 492 -18.11 27.61 -7.67
N HIS A 493 -18.62 28.83 -7.82
CA HIS A 493 -18.63 29.53 -9.10
C HIS A 493 -17.23 29.95 -9.61
N ALA A 494 -16.15 29.42 -9.04
CA ALA A 494 -14.78 29.45 -9.57
C ALA A 494 -14.33 30.85 -10.03
N GLY A 495 -14.49 31.87 -9.20
CA GLY A 495 -14.11 33.24 -9.58
C GLY A 495 -15.18 34.05 -10.31
N ARG A 496 -16.32 33.45 -10.71
CA ARG A 496 -17.24 34.04 -11.72
C ARG A 496 -18.53 34.65 -11.17
N GLY A 497 -18.70 34.75 -9.85
CA GLY A 497 -19.94 35.27 -9.23
C GLY A 497 -19.82 35.54 -7.73
N ALA A 498 -20.96 35.87 -7.09
CA ALA A 498 -21.05 36.02 -5.64
C ALA A 498 -20.76 34.68 -4.92
N LEU A 499 -20.22 34.75 -3.70
CA LEU A 499 -19.94 33.57 -2.89
C LEU A 499 -21.22 32.77 -2.62
N PRO A 500 -21.20 31.44 -2.81
CA PRO A 500 -22.30 30.58 -2.42
C PRO A 500 -22.63 30.72 -0.92
N GLY A 501 -23.91 30.69 -0.56
CA GLY A 501 -24.36 30.92 0.82
C GLY A 501 -23.91 29.86 1.84
N TYR A 502 -23.41 28.71 1.38
CA TYR A 502 -22.82 27.67 2.24
C TYR A 502 -21.34 27.92 2.57
N ILE A 503 -20.69 28.89 1.91
CA ILE A 503 -19.32 29.32 2.24
C ILE A 503 -19.41 30.56 3.11
N LEU A 504 -18.86 30.48 4.31
CA LEU A 504 -18.76 31.62 5.21
C LEU A 504 -17.68 32.56 4.67
N SER A 505 -18.07 33.77 4.29
CA SER A 505 -17.14 34.79 3.79
C SER A 505 -16.09 35.19 4.83
N GLY A 506 -16.39 35.00 6.13
CA GLY A 506 -15.52 35.44 7.22
C GLY A 506 -15.54 36.97 7.37
N GLU A 507 -15.48 37.44 8.60
CA GLU A 507 -15.16 38.84 8.89
C GLU A 507 -13.64 38.95 9.10
N TRP A 508 -12.97 39.94 8.53
CA TRP A 508 -11.50 40.06 8.56
C TRP A 508 -11.09 41.37 9.23
N SER A 509 -10.16 41.30 10.18
CA SER A 509 -9.76 42.46 11.01
C SER A 509 -8.76 43.39 10.33
N GLU A 510 -7.95 42.87 9.41
CA GLU A 510 -7.00 43.62 8.57
C GLU A 510 -6.88 42.94 7.19
N ALA A 511 -6.70 43.73 6.13
CA ALA A 511 -6.22 43.19 4.85
C ALA A 511 -4.78 42.72 5.04
N THR A 512 -4.48 41.47 4.70
CA THR A 512 -3.15 40.87 4.87
C THR A 512 -2.06 41.79 4.32
N PRO A 513 -0.93 42.03 5.02
CA PRO A 513 0.07 43.03 4.64
C PRO A 513 0.65 42.87 3.23
N ASN A 514 0.53 41.67 2.64
CA ASN A 514 0.87 41.39 1.26
C ASN A 514 -0.32 40.64 0.62
N HIS A 515 -1.12 41.34 -0.18
CA HIS A 515 -2.10 40.73 -1.07
C HIS A 515 -1.38 39.67 -1.93
N ASN A 516 -1.82 38.41 -1.88
CA ASN A 516 -1.38 37.41 -2.85
C ASN A 516 -2.17 37.68 -4.16
N PRO A 517 -1.54 38.23 -5.22
CA PRO A 517 -2.25 38.64 -6.43
C PRO A 517 -2.91 37.47 -7.17
N ASP A 518 -2.54 36.24 -6.84
CA ASP A 518 -3.09 35.02 -7.44
C ASP A 518 -4.34 34.49 -6.70
N ILE A 519 -4.74 35.10 -5.57
CA ILE A 519 -5.97 34.74 -4.85
C ILE A 519 -7.06 35.77 -5.18
N PRO A 520 -8.09 35.41 -5.98
CA PRO A 520 -9.02 36.38 -6.58
C PRO A 520 -10.03 37.01 -5.59
N TYR A 521 -9.94 36.76 -4.28
CA TYR A 521 -10.97 37.13 -3.29
C TYR A 521 -10.42 37.70 -1.98
N ASP A 522 -10.23 39.02 -1.93
CA ASP A 522 -9.81 39.76 -0.72
C ASP A 522 -10.75 39.61 0.49
N THR A 523 -11.97 39.10 0.25
CA THR A 523 -12.98 38.86 1.28
C THR A 523 -12.99 37.45 1.83
N LEU A 524 -12.10 36.55 1.38
CA LEU A 524 -12.07 35.15 1.83
C LEU A 524 -10.82 34.79 2.65
N TYR A 525 -9.87 35.72 2.81
CA TYR A 525 -8.61 35.44 3.49
C TYR A 525 -8.20 36.61 4.38
N GLY A 526 -7.45 36.33 5.45
CA GLY A 526 -6.88 37.34 6.33
C GLY A 526 -6.72 36.87 7.77
N GLN A 527 -6.65 37.82 8.70
CA GLN A 527 -6.80 37.52 10.13
C GLN A 527 -8.29 37.53 10.51
N PRO A 528 -8.85 36.38 10.96
CA PRO A 528 -10.26 36.31 11.32
C PRO A 528 -10.60 37.36 12.37
N ALA A 529 -11.66 38.11 12.14
CA ALA A 529 -12.16 39.10 13.07
C ALA A 529 -12.92 38.44 14.21
N ARG A 530 -12.90 39.10 15.36
CA ARG A 530 -13.81 38.74 16.46
C ARG A 530 -15.24 39.09 16.05
N ALA A 531 -16.15 38.14 16.27
CA ALA A 531 -17.57 38.36 16.04
C ALA A 531 -18.05 39.58 16.84
N ALA A 532 -18.88 40.41 16.18
CA ALA A 532 -19.37 41.65 16.76
C ALA A 532 -20.41 41.44 17.88
N ASP A 533 -21.12 40.32 17.85
CA ASP A 533 -22.12 39.95 18.86
C ASP A 533 -21.52 39.12 20.00
N ALA A 534 -22.20 39.12 21.14
CA ALA A 534 -21.73 38.46 22.35
C ALA A 534 -21.70 36.92 22.26
N GLU A 535 -22.54 36.31 21.41
CA GLU A 535 -22.64 34.85 21.27
C GLU A 535 -21.48 34.32 20.43
N GLY A 536 -21.25 34.90 19.25
CA GLY A 536 -20.11 34.58 18.40
C GLY A 536 -18.77 34.81 19.11
N ALA A 537 -18.64 35.94 19.82
CA ALA A 537 -17.42 36.25 20.57
C ALA A 537 -17.15 35.24 21.70
N ALA A 538 -18.21 34.72 22.34
CA ALA A 538 -18.08 33.69 23.37
C ALA A 538 -17.66 32.33 22.78
N LEU A 539 -18.22 31.93 21.63
CA LEU A 539 -17.87 30.68 20.95
C LEU A 539 -16.43 30.71 20.43
N GLN A 540 -16.00 31.82 19.82
CA GLN A 540 -14.61 32.01 19.38
C GLN A 540 -13.64 31.95 20.57
N ALA A 541 -13.98 32.60 21.68
CA ALA A 541 -13.17 32.53 22.90
C ALA A 541 -13.13 31.12 23.51
N ASP A 542 -14.19 30.32 23.37
CA ASP A 542 -14.20 28.94 23.82
C ASP A 542 -13.34 28.04 22.92
N SER A 543 -13.45 28.20 21.60
CA SER A 543 -12.59 27.52 20.62
C SER A 543 -11.11 27.78 20.88
N ASP A 544 -10.72 29.06 21.03
CA ASP A 544 -9.33 29.45 21.28
C ASP A 544 -8.80 28.88 22.60
N ARG A 545 -9.62 28.81 23.65
CA ARG A 545 -9.20 28.22 24.93
C ARG A 545 -8.84 26.74 24.78
N HIS A 546 -9.65 25.98 24.04
CA HIS A 546 -9.37 24.57 23.79
C HIS A 546 -8.14 24.39 22.89
N TYR A 547 -8.02 25.18 21.83
CA TYR A 547 -6.86 25.17 20.95
C TYR A 547 -5.56 25.49 21.73
N GLN A 548 -5.55 26.57 22.50
CA GLN A 548 -4.38 26.97 23.31
C GLN A 548 -4.03 25.92 24.37
N ALA A 549 -5.02 25.36 25.05
CA ALA A 549 -4.80 24.29 26.02
C ALA A 549 -4.20 23.05 25.34
N LEU A 550 -4.72 22.67 24.16
CA LEU A 550 -4.18 21.55 23.38
C LEU A 550 -2.72 21.78 22.99
N LEU A 551 -2.36 22.97 22.50
CA LEU A 551 -0.96 23.30 22.17
C LEU A 551 -0.03 23.20 23.38
N ILE A 552 -0.49 23.65 24.56
CA ILE A 552 0.28 23.54 25.80
C ILE A 552 0.49 22.07 26.18
N LEU A 553 -0.56 21.25 26.09
CA LEU A 553 -0.48 19.81 26.39
C LEU A 553 0.43 19.08 25.39
N LEU A 554 0.34 19.39 24.10
CA LEU A 554 1.24 18.86 23.06
C LEU A 554 2.69 19.23 23.34
N LYS A 555 2.96 20.49 23.69
CA LYS A 555 4.30 20.95 24.05
C LYS A 555 4.90 20.20 25.23
N ILE A 556 4.10 19.95 26.28
CA ILE A 556 4.55 19.13 27.42
C ILE A 556 4.84 17.70 26.96
N ALA A 557 3.94 17.09 26.18
CA ALA A 557 4.09 15.72 25.71
C ALA A 557 5.32 15.53 24.80
N PHE A 558 5.59 16.48 23.91
CA PHE A 558 6.75 16.44 23.00
C PHE A 558 8.08 16.64 23.74
N ALA A 559 8.07 17.31 24.88
CA ALA A 559 9.27 17.49 25.70
C ALA A 559 9.64 16.24 26.52
N ILE A 560 8.74 15.26 26.63
CA ILE A 560 8.97 13.99 27.32
C ILE A 560 9.56 12.98 26.31
N PRO A 561 10.84 12.60 26.42
CA PRO A 561 11.50 11.76 25.42
C PRO A 561 10.94 10.34 25.34
N GLU A 562 10.52 9.78 26.48
CA GLU A 562 10.04 8.40 26.53
C GLU A 562 8.58 8.29 26.09
N ALA A 563 8.37 7.79 24.87
CA ALA A 563 7.03 7.60 24.29
C ALA A 563 6.08 6.78 25.19
N GLN A 564 6.60 5.81 25.96
CA GLN A 564 5.81 5.01 26.90
C GLN A 564 5.23 5.83 28.07
N ILE A 565 5.85 6.97 28.39
CA ILE A 565 5.41 7.89 29.45
C ILE A 565 4.48 8.96 28.87
N SER A 566 4.80 9.52 27.70
CA SER A 566 4.01 10.61 27.09
C SER A 566 2.75 10.13 26.38
N SER A 567 2.76 8.94 25.77
CA SER A 567 1.63 8.44 24.96
C SER A 567 0.30 8.31 25.72
N PRO A 568 0.24 7.79 26.97
CA PRO A 568 -1.00 7.74 27.73
C PRO A 568 -1.61 9.13 27.96
N ALA A 569 -0.79 10.12 28.30
CA ALA A 569 -1.23 11.51 28.48
C ALA A 569 -1.73 12.12 27.15
N LEU A 570 -1.00 11.89 26.05
CA LEU A 570 -1.38 12.35 24.72
C LEU A 570 -2.74 11.78 24.26
N ARG A 571 -3.01 10.50 24.55
CA ARG A 571 -4.31 9.86 24.25
C ARG A 571 -5.48 10.52 25.00
N LYS A 572 -5.22 11.07 26.19
CA LYS A 572 -6.21 11.81 26.98
C LYS A 572 -6.44 13.23 26.43
N ALA A 573 -5.41 13.85 25.83
CA ALA A 573 -5.55 15.15 25.18
C ALA A 573 -6.50 15.14 23.96
N ILE A 574 -6.76 13.97 23.36
CA ILE A 574 -7.76 13.80 22.29
C ILE A 574 -9.14 14.33 22.73
N SER A 575 -9.51 14.18 24.00
CA SER A 575 -10.79 14.73 24.51
C SER A 575 -10.87 16.25 24.38
N VAL A 576 -9.76 16.98 24.55
CA VAL A 576 -9.69 18.45 24.35
C VAL A 576 -9.88 18.79 22.88
N MET A 577 -9.27 18.03 21.98
CA MET A 577 -9.41 18.19 20.54
C MET A 577 -10.84 17.92 20.06
N LEU A 578 -11.49 16.86 20.57
CA LEU A 578 -12.90 16.57 20.29
C LEU A 578 -13.81 17.70 20.78
N LYS A 579 -13.54 18.26 21.97
CA LYS A 579 -14.29 19.39 22.51
C LYS A 579 -14.11 20.66 21.68
N MET A 580 -12.88 20.94 21.22
CA MET A 580 -12.61 22.02 20.26
C MET A 580 -13.42 21.83 18.97
N ASN A 581 -13.46 20.61 18.44
CA ASN A 581 -14.22 20.29 17.23
C ASN A 581 -15.73 20.52 17.43
N GLU A 582 -16.30 20.09 18.56
CA GLU A 582 -17.71 20.34 18.89
C GLU A 582 -18.04 21.85 18.90
N VAL A 583 -17.22 22.66 19.56
CA VAL A 583 -17.39 24.12 19.62
C VAL A 583 -17.26 24.73 18.23
N ASN A 584 -16.31 24.28 17.42
CA ASN A 584 -16.12 24.79 16.06
C ASN A 584 -17.27 24.45 15.13
N LEU A 585 -17.86 23.25 15.27
CA LEU A 585 -19.06 22.88 14.51
C LEU A 585 -20.28 23.72 14.93
N GLU A 586 -20.47 23.95 16.23
CA GLU A 586 -21.54 24.83 16.71
C GLU A 586 -21.37 26.26 16.20
N MET A 587 -20.13 26.76 16.23
CA MET A 587 -19.76 28.08 15.74
C MET A 587 -20.03 28.22 14.22
N SER A 588 -19.61 27.24 13.43
CA SER A 588 -19.85 27.20 11.97
C SER A 588 -21.34 27.18 11.64
N ALA A 589 -22.14 26.38 12.35
CA ALA A 589 -23.59 26.30 12.15
C ALA A 589 -24.33 27.61 12.48
N LYS A 590 -23.69 28.52 13.23
CA LYS A 590 -24.20 29.87 13.54
C LYS A 590 -23.61 30.96 12.61
N GLY A 591 -22.79 30.58 11.63
CA GLY A 591 -22.19 31.49 10.65
C GLY A 591 -20.90 32.17 11.10
N TYR A 592 -20.24 31.66 12.16
CA TYR A 592 -18.98 32.21 12.67
C TYR A 592 -17.80 31.27 12.34
N THR A 593 -16.58 31.81 12.31
CA THR A 593 -15.34 31.03 12.04
C THR A 593 -14.36 31.06 13.23
N PRO A 594 -13.52 30.00 13.39
CA PRO A 594 -12.52 29.93 14.44
C PRO A 594 -11.37 30.90 14.25
N LEU A 595 -10.80 31.43 15.35
CA LEU A 595 -9.66 32.34 15.28
C LEU A 595 -8.32 31.59 15.26
N PHE A 596 -8.22 30.46 15.97
CA PHE A 596 -6.97 29.71 16.19
C PHE A 596 -5.83 30.62 16.70
N THR A 597 -6.13 31.42 17.72
CA THR A 597 -5.16 32.35 18.31
C THR A 597 -4.11 31.58 19.12
N LEU A 598 -2.83 31.83 18.83
CA LEU A 598 -1.72 31.25 19.61
C LEU A 598 -1.71 31.79 21.05
N PRO A 599 -1.21 31.02 22.02
CA PRO A 599 -1.07 31.51 23.39
C PRO A 599 -0.13 32.73 23.47
N ASP A 600 -0.35 33.63 24.43
CA ASP A 600 0.58 34.75 24.64
C ASP A 600 2.02 34.26 24.87
N GLY A 601 2.97 34.86 24.16
CA GLY A 601 4.41 34.55 24.23
C GLY A 601 4.84 33.30 23.44
N TRP A 602 3.94 32.66 22.68
CA TRP A 602 4.25 31.41 21.96
C TRP A 602 5.23 31.57 20.79
N GLU A 603 5.41 32.79 20.27
CA GLU A 603 6.40 33.15 19.23
C GLU A 603 7.83 32.71 19.60
N LEU A 604 8.18 32.83 20.88
CA LEU A 604 9.48 32.43 21.39
C LEU A 604 9.61 30.90 21.51
N ASP A 605 8.49 30.21 21.79
CA ASP A 605 8.37 28.77 22.06
C ASP A 605 9.58 28.19 22.82
N PRO A 606 9.87 28.68 24.05
CA PRO A 606 11.04 28.18 24.78
C PRO A 606 10.91 26.68 25.05
N PRO A 607 11.99 25.88 24.93
CA PRO A 607 11.95 24.45 25.20
C PRO A 607 11.57 24.18 26.65
N VAL A 608 10.93 23.03 26.91
CA VAL A 608 10.58 22.60 28.28
C VAL A 608 11.70 21.70 28.79
N ARG A 609 12.48 22.21 29.76
CA ARG A 609 13.72 21.56 30.24
C ARG A 609 13.61 21.00 31.65
N SER A 610 12.49 21.23 32.32
CA SER A 610 12.30 20.77 33.70
C SER A 610 10.86 20.40 34.02
N SER A 611 10.68 19.51 34.99
CA SER A 611 9.35 19.18 35.54
C SER A 611 8.66 20.42 36.10
N ALA A 612 9.40 21.37 36.68
CA ALA A 612 8.83 22.62 37.19
C ALA A 612 8.25 23.50 36.09
N GLU A 613 8.90 23.58 34.92
CA GLU A 613 8.36 24.27 33.75
C GLU A 613 7.14 23.57 33.18
N ALA A 614 7.21 22.24 33.04
CA ALA A 614 6.08 21.44 32.57
C ALA A 614 4.86 21.57 33.48
N SER A 615 5.05 21.57 34.81
CA SER A 615 3.97 21.78 35.78
C SER A 615 3.34 23.16 35.68
N ARG A 616 4.14 24.23 35.50
CA ARG A 616 3.60 25.60 35.26
C ARG A 616 2.77 25.67 33.98
N LEU A 617 3.22 25.00 32.92
CA LEU A 617 2.47 24.90 31.68
C LEU A 617 1.15 24.12 31.89
N LEU A 618 1.19 23.01 32.64
CA LEU A 618 -0.01 22.24 32.95
C LEU A 618 -1.03 23.06 33.76
N GLU A 619 -0.58 23.86 34.73
CA GLU A 619 -1.44 24.81 35.46
C GLU A 619 -2.06 25.87 34.54
N ARG A 620 -1.29 26.37 33.56
CA ARG A 620 -1.82 27.29 32.54
C ARG A 620 -2.91 26.60 31.71
N ALA A 621 -2.68 25.37 31.23
CA ALA A 621 -3.69 24.61 30.49
C ALA A 621 -4.95 24.36 31.33
N HIS A 622 -4.80 23.98 32.60
CA HIS A 622 -5.90 23.84 33.56
C HIS A 622 -6.72 25.12 33.69
N SER A 623 -6.06 26.29 33.82
CA SER A 623 -6.74 27.58 33.94
C SER A 623 -7.56 27.98 32.71
N LEU A 624 -7.15 27.51 31.52
CA LEU A 624 -7.90 27.73 30.27
C LEU A 624 -9.17 26.86 30.23
N LEU A 625 -9.05 25.60 30.67
CA LEU A 625 -10.12 24.60 30.60
C LEU A 625 -11.17 24.73 31.73
N VAL A 626 -10.82 25.31 32.89
CA VAL A 626 -11.77 25.47 34.03
C VAL A 626 -12.68 26.68 33.91
N LYS A 627 -12.29 27.72 33.15
CA LYS A 627 -13.13 28.91 32.99
C LYS A 627 -14.51 28.50 32.44
N PRO A 628 -15.62 28.94 33.05
CA PRO A 628 -16.93 28.35 32.81
C PRO A 628 -17.31 28.36 31.32
N MET A 629 -17.72 27.18 30.83
CA MET A 629 -18.35 27.02 29.53
C MET A 629 -19.68 27.80 29.54
N MET A 630 -19.83 28.80 28.68
CA MET A 630 -21.14 29.40 28.38
C MET A 630 -21.86 28.55 27.32
N ALA A 631 -21.89 27.23 27.51
CA ALA A 631 -22.78 26.36 26.75
C ALA A 631 -23.98 26.05 27.65
N LYS A 632 -25.09 26.76 27.43
CA LYS A 632 -26.39 26.31 27.94
C LYS A 632 -26.62 24.90 27.42
N THR A 633 -26.95 24.01 28.35
CA THR A 633 -27.34 22.61 28.16
C THR A 633 -27.99 22.33 26.81
N LEU A 634 -27.28 21.68 25.90
CA LEU A 634 -27.85 21.03 24.72
C LEU A 634 -28.03 19.54 25.04
N ALA A 635 -29.14 18.97 24.57
CA ALA A 635 -29.39 17.55 24.66
C ALA A 635 -28.20 16.77 24.08
N THR A 636 -27.73 15.76 24.81
CA THR A 636 -26.70 14.82 24.35
C THR A 636 -27.00 14.38 22.92
N PRO A 637 -26.14 14.70 21.94
CA PRO A 637 -26.20 14.06 20.63
C PRO A 637 -25.93 12.57 20.84
N THR A 638 -26.79 11.72 20.30
CA THR A 638 -26.54 10.28 20.25
C THR A 638 -25.20 10.02 19.55
N PRO A 639 -24.31 9.15 20.09
CA PRO A 639 -23.05 8.83 19.42
C PRO A 639 -23.34 8.24 18.03
N PRO A 640 -22.41 8.39 17.07
CA PRO A 640 -22.63 7.97 15.68
C PRO A 640 -22.88 6.46 15.56
N PRO A 641 -23.66 5.99 14.58
CA PRO A 641 -23.56 4.61 14.12
C PRO A 641 -22.21 4.41 13.39
N PRO A 642 -21.58 3.23 13.52
CA PRO A 642 -20.25 2.98 12.98
C PRO A 642 -20.24 2.87 11.45
N HIS A 643 -19.17 3.36 10.82
CA HIS A 643 -18.82 3.03 9.43
C HIS A 643 -18.18 1.63 9.39
N PRO A 644 -18.47 0.78 8.39
CA PRO A 644 -18.10 -0.65 8.40
C PRO A 644 -16.61 -1.00 8.29
N ASP A 645 -15.70 -0.04 8.04
CA ASP A 645 -14.28 -0.35 7.72
C ASP A 645 -13.23 0.21 8.70
N THR A 646 -13.63 0.91 9.77
CA THR A 646 -12.68 1.24 10.85
C THR A 646 -12.94 0.32 12.03
N GLY A 647 -12.03 -0.63 12.28
CA GLY A 647 -12.10 -1.60 13.38
C GLY A 647 -12.70 -1.02 14.66
N LEU A 648 -13.84 -1.59 15.07
CA LEU A 648 -14.66 -1.13 16.18
C LEU A 648 -13.88 -1.06 17.50
N GLY A 649 -13.78 0.14 18.09
CA GLY A 649 -13.34 0.31 19.49
C GLY A 649 -13.18 1.76 19.99
N ALA A 650 -12.97 2.75 19.11
CA ALA A 650 -12.41 4.04 19.54
C ALA A 650 -13.40 5.08 20.12
N ALA A 651 -14.66 5.14 19.66
CA ALA A 651 -15.55 6.27 20.03
C ALA A 651 -16.00 6.31 21.51
N LYS A 652 -15.98 5.17 22.23
CA LYS A 652 -16.19 5.15 23.70
C LYS A 652 -14.90 5.33 24.51
N ALA A 653 -13.73 5.28 23.88
CA ALA A 653 -12.44 5.17 24.56
C ALA A 653 -11.82 6.54 24.95
N HIS A 654 -12.38 7.66 24.46
CA HIS A 654 -11.75 8.98 24.56
C HIS A 654 -12.63 10.07 25.22
N ASP A 655 -13.65 9.69 26.00
CA ASP A 655 -14.39 10.63 26.85
C ASP A 655 -13.73 10.71 28.23
N SER A 656 -12.65 11.48 28.33
CA SER A 656 -11.91 11.66 29.58
C SER A 656 -12.29 12.98 30.23
N SER A 657 -12.59 12.92 31.52
CA SER A 657 -12.82 14.11 32.35
C SER A 657 -11.57 14.98 32.43
N LEU A 658 -11.75 16.28 32.70
CA LEU A 658 -10.65 17.22 32.89
C LEU A 658 -9.65 16.72 33.96
N SER A 659 -10.15 16.14 35.06
CA SER A 659 -9.30 15.54 36.09
C SER A 659 -8.43 14.41 35.54
N GLU A 660 -8.99 13.49 34.74
CA GLU A 660 -8.21 12.39 34.17
C GLU A 660 -7.13 12.86 33.20
N ILE A 661 -7.39 13.93 32.44
CA ILE A 661 -6.40 14.54 31.55
C ILE A 661 -5.25 15.12 32.39
N LEU A 662 -5.56 15.94 33.39
CA LEU A 662 -4.56 16.59 34.23
C LEU A 662 -3.76 15.59 35.08
N ASP A 663 -4.39 14.55 35.58
CA ASP A 663 -3.74 13.47 36.35
C ASP A 663 -2.77 12.70 35.46
N ALA A 664 -3.17 12.35 34.23
CA ALA A 664 -2.29 11.65 33.30
C ALA A 664 -1.05 12.48 32.92
N PHE A 665 -1.21 13.79 32.69
CA PHE A 665 -0.08 14.69 32.44
C PHE A 665 0.80 14.90 33.68
N SER A 666 0.20 15.03 34.87
CA SER A 666 0.94 15.15 36.12
C SER A 666 1.78 13.91 36.40
N GLU A 667 1.21 12.72 36.19
CA GLU A 667 1.90 11.43 36.30
C GLU A 667 3.04 11.31 35.28
N ALA A 668 2.79 11.72 34.03
CA ALA A 668 3.83 11.72 32.99
C ALA A 668 4.99 12.65 33.36
N ILE A 669 4.71 13.89 33.78
CA ILE A 669 5.74 14.86 34.21
C ILE A 669 6.56 14.32 35.39
N ALA A 670 5.92 13.67 36.37
CA ALA A 670 6.58 13.14 37.55
C ALA A 670 7.52 11.95 37.23
N LYS A 671 7.20 11.16 36.20
CA LYS A 671 8.00 10.00 35.77
C LYS A 671 9.09 10.34 34.76
N SER A 672 9.02 11.52 34.14
CA SER A 672 9.89 11.91 33.03
C SER A 672 11.22 12.49 33.49
N ARG A 673 12.26 12.30 32.67
CA ARG A 673 13.52 13.04 32.77
C ARG A 673 13.63 14.01 31.60
N PHE A 674 13.47 15.30 31.89
CA PHE A 674 13.60 16.34 30.87
C PHE A 674 15.08 16.53 30.49
N ARG A 675 15.31 17.00 29.26
CA ARG A 675 16.65 17.34 28.78
C ARG A 675 17.10 18.66 29.42
N GLU A 676 18.27 18.64 30.07
CA GLU A 676 18.90 19.83 30.68
C GLU A 676 19.39 20.85 29.63
#